data_AF-Q0RTT7-F1
#
_entry.id   AF-Q0RTT7-F1
#
_cell.length_a   1.000
_cell.length_b   1.000
_cell.length_c   1.000
_cell.angle_alpha   90.00
_cell.angle_beta   90.00
_cell.angle_gamma   90.00
#
_symmetry.space_group_name_H-M   'P 1'
#
loop_
_entity.id
_entity.type
_entity.pdbx_description
1 polymer ?
#
loop_
_entity_poly.entity_id
_entity_poly.type
_entity_poly.pdbx_seq_one_letter_code
_entity_poly.pdbx_strand_id
1 'polypeptide(L)'
;MTGSRSGAGRRPRAVRPKERRRLLAALEALATGQGRIVEVRGDPGIGKTRLLGELTRQAARRGLPVVSGRCTESDRAVRFGVFSRLLSIQPPPSAEADRSSPGPLLATMLSTPGSGASWPDAGSARRDAEGSLFDAARLLLGRAAGDGLVLIVDDVHWADEASSALIDHLVRWPVDAHLLLVLAHRPRQSPPRLLRSLAEGEELGTVDRIDLPPLTLEQAAQLTGLATDDPRLWELHQASEGNPHYLLGLTALAHGLAPGRAELAADEGQGPEASDLDRPPSDLVSPVLAELAELDPACLHLVWAAVVLDEAFDVDTAAAVAALAIDPACAAVATLTARDLLVATDGAAYRLRHPLLARMLYPTVDPGWRRAAHRRAARILGLSGAPPAVLAAHIEHCPQGSGLDEVEVLAWAAEERLATAPPDAVRWLWLALRILADVDGEDPARVQGLRGEVSLGLARALGAAGQLAESLAQIRQTLRLAATLSATARADLASLCAMLAYSLGQHADSQAILTDEIDAAIGEPPGQLAHTPGAAHRPGAAHPPGAAHPPGAAGRPVRPQARPAIITLLLTRAAVGLLDGTPPSPDDLGLLLRLAREQQDHTAEVGALALRGVVEAFGGDIPAAATTVTACIAIADRLPDAELADHPEHLALLGWADSVLGRQLDAERHFSRGAALARRTGRDDTLPLLLGGLGAVYHRVGRLADARQTAAEVQHLIRNTRRGHHTNLAGAIEALAGVWIDGHGSRRAATLAEEAAIERFTARPTPRRSWWGDVAAIWTAYAAETDSGDPHRTMALILDTGGGETLAELSPVLRPMAFEALTAASERLGDASAARRWADGAEQAAEGLNLGYQRGHALAARAHAVRHAEPAAAGALYQQAADLFAAAGMLSLRTYLLVQGGLCLAAAGRTNPAARQLAVAIELAGRCGAHRLGAQARAALRALDERRSAGVDALAGLTPREREIALVAVGGKTSRQIAYDLRLSPRTVDAHLTRIYRKLGVSSRVALVRLVDGNGPR
;
A
#
# COMPACT_ATOMS: atom_id res chain seq x y z
N MET A 1 15.72 35.15 24.62
CA MET A 1 14.52 34.29 24.53
C MET A 1 14.90 32.89 24.97
N THR A 2 14.50 32.56 26.20
CA THR A 2 14.72 31.28 26.89
C THR A 2 13.77 30.22 26.33
N GLY A 3 14.31 29.26 25.58
CA GLY A 3 13.59 28.04 25.19
C GLY A 3 13.80 26.96 26.26
N SER A 4 12.73 26.64 26.99
CA SER A 4 12.69 25.72 28.13
C SER A 4 13.13 24.30 27.79
N ARG A 5 14.24 23.85 28.37
CA ARG A 5 14.51 22.44 28.62
C ARG A 5 13.58 21.95 29.74
N SER A 6 12.41 21.42 29.37
CA SER A 6 11.54 20.66 30.28
C SER A 6 11.33 19.25 29.74
N GLY A 7 12.23 18.35 30.14
CA GLY A 7 12.13 16.91 29.91
C GLY A 7 12.76 16.14 31.07
N ALA A 8 12.61 16.66 32.29
CA ALA A 8 13.01 15.94 33.50
C ALA A 8 12.23 14.63 33.60
N GLY A 9 12.94 13.55 33.91
CA GLY A 9 12.47 12.17 33.98
C GLY A 9 11.05 12.04 34.51
N ARG A 10 10.12 11.77 33.61
CA ARG A 10 8.74 11.42 33.95
C ARG A 10 8.81 10.05 34.63
N ARG A 11 8.61 10.03 35.96
CA ARG A 11 8.42 8.78 36.72
C ARG A 11 7.49 7.85 35.92
N PRO A 12 7.81 6.55 35.75
CA PRO A 12 7.01 5.67 34.93
C PRO A 12 5.55 5.68 35.42
N ARG A 13 4.62 6.00 34.50
CA ARG A 13 3.18 5.88 34.76
C ARG A 13 2.90 4.43 35.15
N ALA A 14 2.03 4.23 36.14
CA ALA A 14 1.69 2.89 36.60
C ALA A 14 0.93 2.14 35.50
N VAL A 15 1.55 1.08 34.97
CA VAL A 15 1.02 0.25 33.86
C VAL A 15 -0.36 -0.36 34.17
N ARG A 16 -0.66 -0.65 35.44
CA ARG A 16 -1.94 -1.24 35.89
C ARG A 16 -2.65 -0.36 36.92
N PRO A 17 -3.29 0.76 36.52
CA PRO A 17 -3.82 1.75 37.46
C PRO A 17 -5.09 1.28 38.19
N LYS A 18 -5.89 0.39 37.60
CA LYS A 18 -7.14 -0.12 38.19
C LYS A 18 -6.86 -1.13 39.30
N GLU A 19 -6.03 -2.13 39.00
CA GLU A 19 -5.66 -3.21 39.92
C GLU A 19 -4.86 -2.64 41.09
N ARG A 20 -3.92 -1.73 40.80
CA ARG A 20 -3.18 -0.99 41.84
C ARG A 20 -4.12 -0.22 42.77
N ARG A 21 -5.16 0.42 42.24
CA ARG A 21 -6.12 1.19 43.06
C ARG A 21 -6.91 0.28 44.00
N ARG A 22 -7.31 -0.91 43.56
CA ARG A 22 -8.00 -1.91 44.41
C ARG A 22 -7.12 -2.39 45.55
N LEU A 23 -5.85 -2.74 45.26
CA LEU A 23 -4.90 -3.12 46.31
C LEU A 23 -4.61 -1.99 47.30
N LEU A 24 -4.51 -0.75 46.83
CA LEU A 24 -4.34 0.42 47.70
C LEU A 24 -5.58 0.70 48.54
N ALA A 25 -6.78 0.49 48.00
CA ALA A 25 -8.03 0.61 48.75
C ALA A 25 -8.13 -0.45 49.86
N ALA A 26 -7.69 -1.68 49.59
CA ALA A 26 -7.59 -2.73 50.61
C ALA A 26 -6.58 -2.35 51.72
N LEU A 27 -5.46 -1.71 51.34
CA LEU A 27 -4.49 -1.19 52.29
C LEU A 27 -5.02 0.02 53.11
N GLU A 28 -5.90 0.84 52.53
CA GLU A 28 -6.56 1.96 53.23
C GLU A 28 -7.63 1.48 54.21
N ALA A 29 -8.38 0.43 53.85
CA ALA A 29 -9.36 -0.18 54.73
C ALA A 29 -8.74 -0.71 56.05
N LEU A 30 -7.47 -1.13 56.00
CA LEU A 30 -6.69 -1.53 57.17
C LEU A 30 -6.59 -0.41 58.23
N ALA A 31 -6.43 0.83 57.80
CA ALA A 31 -6.35 2.00 58.68
C ALA A 31 -7.69 2.34 59.35
N THR A 32 -8.80 1.83 58.80
CA THR A 32 -10.16 1.98 59.34
C THR A 32 -10.64 0.79 60.19
N GLY A 33 -9.77 -0.18 60.49
CA GLY A 33 -10.13 -1.33 61.33
C GLY A 33 -10.68 -2.55 60.61
N GLN A 34 -10.69 -2.57 59.28
CA GLN A 34 -11.28 -3.68 58.52
C GLN A 34 -10.19 -4.60 57.98
N GLY A 35 -10.14 -5.84 58.48
CA GLY A 35 -9.35 -6.91 57.88
C GLY A 35 -9.92 -7.35 56.53
N ARG A 36 -9.05 -7.75 55.59
CA ARG A 36 -9.44 -8.20 54.23
C ARG A 36 -8.56 -9.33 53.71
N ILE A 37 -9.16 -10.21 52.93
CA ILE A 37 -8.42 -11.19 52.11
C ILE A 37 -8.53 -10.74 50.65
N VAL A 38 -7.40 -10.69 49.95
CA VAL A 38 -7.33 -10.32 48.53
C VAL A 38 -6.72 -11.47 47.73
N GLU A 39 -7.46 -11.96 46.74
CA GLU A 39 -6.98 -12.94 45.78
C GLU A 39 -6.42 -12.21 44.55
N VAL A 40 -5.18 -12.51 44.16
CA VAL A 40 -4.55 -11.99 42.93
C VAL A 40 -4.31 -13.14 41.95
N ARG A 41 -5.16 -13.21 40.92
CA ARG A 41 -5.19 -14.30 39.95
C ARG A 41 -4.56 -13.87 38.63
N GLY A 42 -3.77 -14.75 38.01
CA GLY A 42 -3.34 -14.56 36.62
C GLY A 42 -2.28 -15.55 36.12
N ASP A 43 -1.98 -15.47 34.83
CA ASP A 43 -1.09 -16.39 34.13
C ASP A 43 0.42 -16.18 34.46
N PRO A 44 1.30 -17.13 34.11
CA PRO A 44 2.75 -16.93 34.23
C PRO A 44 3.22 -15.66 33.49
N GLY A 45 4.12 -14.89 34.10
CA GLY A 45 4.66 -13.67 33.48
C GLY A 45 3.72 -12.43 33.46
N ILE A 46 2.45 -12.56 33.87
CA ILE A 46 1.44 -11.49 33.77
C ILE A 46 1.69 -10.26 34.69
N GLY A 47 2.66 -10.36 35.60
CA GLY A 47 3.09 -9.27 36.49
C GLY A 47 2.62 -9.34 37.95
N LYS A 48 2.13 -10.50 38.44
CA LYS A 48 1.67 -10.70 39.84
C LYS A 48 2.71 -10.22 40.87
N THR A 49 3.91 -10.79 40.85
CA THR A 49 5.01 -10.47 41.78
C THR A 49 5.41 -8.99 41.73
N ARG A 50 5.39 -8.36 40.54
CA ARG A 50 5.71 -6.92 40.41
C ARG A 50 4.65 -6.03 41.06
N LEU A 51 3.37 -6.43 40.94
CA LEU A 51 2.25 -5.73 41.58
C LEU A 51 2.29 -5.89 43.11
N LEU A 52 2.59 -7.10 43.61
CA LEU A 52 2.79 -7.35 45.04
C LEU A 52 3.97 -6.57 45.61
N GLY A 53 5.10 -6.51 44.91
CA GLY A 53 6.25 -5.71 45.33
C GLY A 53 5.96 -4.21 45.41
N GLU A 54 5.06 -3.69 44.57
CA GLU A 54 4.58 -2.30 44.70
C GLU A 54 3.70 -2.12 45.93
N LEU A 55 2.82 -3.08 46.25
CA LEU A 55 2.03 -3.05 47.48
C LEU A 55 2.94 -3.03 48.72
N THR A 56 3.96 -3.89 48.77
CA THR A 56 4.95 -3.92 49.86
C THR A 56 5.62 -2.55 50.06
N ARG A 57 6.07 -1.91 48.97
CA ARG A 57 6.67 -0.57 49.04
C ARG A 57 5.69 0.50 49.55
N GLN A 58 4.41 0.42 49.19
CA GLN A 58 3.40 1.39 49.61
C GLN A 58 2.99 1.20 51.07
N ALA A 59 2.88 -0.05 51.53
CA ALA A 59 2.64 -0.38 52.94
C ALA A 59 3.81 0.08 53.83
N ALA A 60 5.06 -0.17 53.40
CA ALA A 60 6.25 0.32 54.11
C ALA A 60 6.29 1.86 54.22
N ARG A 61 5.89 2.59 53.17
CA ARG A 61 5.79 4.07 53.21
C ARG A 61 4.75 4.59 54.20
N ARG A 62 3.74 3.78 54.52
CA ARG A 62 2.69 4.10 55.50
C ARG A 62 3.03 3.62 56.91
N GLY A 63 4.21 3.04 57.12
CA GLY A 63 4.66 2.53 58.41
C GLY A 63 3.98 1.23 58.86
N LEU A 64 3.30 0.53 57.94
CA LEU A 64 2.65 -0.75 58.26
C LEU A 64 3.67 -1.91 58.18
N PRO A 65 3.70 -2.83 59.15
CA PRO A 65 4.52 -4.03 59.07
C PRO A 65 4.03 -4.93 57.91
N VAL A 66 4.98 -5.34 57.06
CA VAL A 66 4.72 -6.24 55.93
C VAL A 66 5.54 -7.50 56.08
N VAL A 67 4.86 -8.65 56.04
CA VAL A 67 5.48 -9.97 55.97
C VAL A 67 5.14 -10.56 54.61
N SER A 68 6.16 -10.88 53.81
CA SER A 68 5.95 -11.41 52.46
C SER A 68 6.83 -12.62 52.20
N GLY A 69 6.31 -13.59 51.46
CA GLY A 69 7.06 -14.77 51.06
C GLY A 69 6.47 -15.40 49.81
N ARG A 70 7.26 -16.27 49.19
CA ARG A 70 6.95 -16.95 47.94
C ARG A 70 7.01 -18.45 48.16
N CYS A 71 5.98 -19.16 47.72
CA CYS A 71 5.98 -20.62 47.72
C CYS A 71 6.82 -21.16 46.56
N THR A 72 7.59 -22.22 46.82
CA THR A 72 8.32 -22.99 45.80
C THR A 72 7.82 -24.44 45.77
N GLU A 73 8.13 -25.19 44.71
CA GLU A 73 7.66 -26.59 44.59
C GLU A 73 8.08 -27.48 45.77
N SER A 74 9.25 -27.23 46.35
CA SER A 74 9.74 -27.92 47.55
C SER A 74 8.84 -27.74 48.78
N ASP A 75 8.02 -26.68 48.83
CA ASP A 75 7.11 -26.39 49.95
C ASP A 75 5.94 -27.38 50.02
N ARG A 76 5.58 -28.06 48.92
CA ARG A 76 4.54 -29.08 48.92
C ARG A 76 4.82 -30.23 49.88
N ALA A 77 6.10 -30.50 50.16
CA ALA A 77 6.53 -31.60 51.02
C ALA A 77 6.56 -31.24 52.51
N VAL A 78 6.44 -29.96 52.88
CA VAL A 78 6.60 -29.46 54.25
C VAL A 78 5.26 -28.99 54.79
N ARG A 79 4.72 -29.69 55.79
CA ARG A 79 3.45 -29.33 56.44
C ARG A 79 3.53 -27.92 57.04
N PHE A 80 2.59 -27.04 56.68
CA PHE A 80 2.59 -25.61 57.06
C PHE A 80 3.87 -24.86 56.66
N GLY A 81 4.60 -25.33 55.64
CA GLY A 81 5.92 -24.80 55.27
C GLY A 81 5.91 -23.32 54.92
N VAL A 82 4.83 -22.86 54.31
CA VAL A 82 4.66 -21.46 53.89
C VAL A 82 4.49 -20.55 55.11
N PHE A 83 3.56 -20.87 56.02
CA PHE A 83 3.25 -20.04 57.18
C PHE A 83 4.34 -20.08 58.26
N SER A 84 4.95 -21.24 58.49
CA SER A 84 6.09 -21.37 59.42
C SER A 84 7.26 -20.47 59.01
N ARG A 85 7.60 -20.42 57.72
CA ARG A 85 8.66 -19.56 57.18
C ARG A 85 8.31 -18.08 57.23
N LEU A 86 7.07 -17.71 56.86
CA LEU A 86 6.62 -16.32 56.89
C LEU A 86 6.67 -15.73 58.30
N LEU A 87 6.28 -16.52 59.30
CA LEU A 87 6.10 -16.04 60.68
C LEU A 87 7.37 -16.14 61.53
N SER A 88 8.45 -16.73 61.01
CA SER A 88 9.75 -16.85 61.69
C SER A 88 10.74 -15.73 61.34
N ILE A 89 10.41 -14.83 60.41
CA ILE A 89 11.25 -13.68 59.99
C ILE A 89 10.99 -12.47 60.93
N GLN A 90 12.02 -11.96 61.60
CA GLN A 90 12.00 -11.06 62.78
C GLN A 90 11.42 -9.62 62.59
N PRO A 91 10.99 -8.93 63.69
CA PRO A 91 10.90 -7.47 63.78
C PRO A 91 12.29 -6.81 64.00
N PRO A 92 12.48 -5.49 63.78
CA PRO A 92 13.80 -4.84 63.82
C PRO A 92 14.49 -4.90 65.20
N PRO A 93 15.84 -4.86 65.25
CA PRO A 93 16.63 -5.09 66.47
C PRO A 93 16.65 -3.84 67.35
N SER A 94 15.56 -3.60 68.09
CA SER A 94 15.56 -2.65 69.21
C SER A 94 14.39 -2.88 70.17
N ALA A 95 14.37 -4.05 70.79
CA ALA A 95 13.80 -4.33 72.11
C ALA A 95 14.06 -5.82 72.39
N GLU A 96 14.34 -6.18 73.63
CA GLU A 96 14.56 -7.56 74.07
C GLU A 96 13.52 -8.51 73.46
N ALA A 97 13.99 -9.61 72.83
CA ALA A 97 13.15 -10.56 72.13
C ALA A 97 12.21 -11.28 73.11
N ASP A 98 11.01 -10.74 73.27
CA ASP A 98 9.93 -11.39 73.99
C ASP A 98 9.45 -12.62 73.19
N ARG A 99 9.88 -13.82 73.61
CA ARG A 99 9.40 -15.10 73.08
C ARG A 99 7.89 -15.30 73.28
N SER A 100 7.23 -14.39 74.01
CA SER A 100 5.78 -14.34 74.23
C SER A 100 5.03 -13.56 73.14
N SER A 101 5.74 -12.98 72.15
CA SER A 101 5.11 -12.29 71.02
C SER A 101 4.30 -13.28 70.14
N PRO A 102 3.09 -12.90 69.65
CA PRO A 102 2.17 -13.83 68.98
C PRO A 102 2.72 -14.50 67.70
N GLY A 103 3.59 -13.83 66.95
CA GLY A 103 4.13 -14.32 65.67
C GLY A 103 5.10 -15.51 65.84
N PRO A 104 6.19 -15.37 66.61
CA PRO A 104 7.10 -16.47 66.92
C PRO A 104 6.42 -17.66 67.62
N LEU A 105 5.42 -17.41 68.47
CA LEU A 105 4.61 -18.45 69.09
C LEU A 105 3.84 -19.25 68.02
N LEU A 106 3.21 -18.56 67.06
CA LEU A 106 2.50 -19.20 65.96
C LEU A 106 3.45 -19.97 65.02
N ALA A 107 4.61 -19.39 64.68
CA ALA A 107 5.63 -20.07 63.89
C ALA A 107 6.10 -21.36 64.58
N THR A 108 6.32 -21.32 65.91
CA THR A 108 6.69 -22.50 66.69
C THR A 108 5.56 -23.53 66.69
N MET A 109 4.31 -23.14 66.95
CA MET A 109 3.15 -24.04 66.92
C MET A 109 2.97 -24.74 65.56
N LEU A 110 3.19 -24.02 64.46
CA LEU A 110 3.08 -24.57 63.10
C LEU A 110 4.28 -25.43 62.70
N SER A 111 5.47 -25.14 63.26
CA SER A 111 6.72 -25.85 62.94
C SER A 111 7.00 -27.04 63.85
N THR A 112 6.34 -27.15 65.00
CA THR A 112 6.58 -28.24 65.96
C THR A 112 6.08 -29.55 65.35
N PRO A 113 6.97 -30.48 64.96
CA PRO A 113 6.54 -31.82 64.58
C PRO A 113 6.00 -32.44 65.87
N GLY A 114 4.73 -32.86 65.87
CA GLY A 114 4.04 -33.29 67.09
C GLY A 114 4.96 -34.10 68.01
N SER A 115 5.20 -33.58 69.22
CA SER A 115 5.76 -34.39 70.31
C SER A 115 4.92 -35.66 70.40
N GLY A 116 5.57 -36.82 70.28
CA GLY A 116 4.93 -38.13 70.24
C GLY A 116 4.16 -38.47 71.52
N ALA A 117 2.97 -37.92 71.66
CA ALA A 117 1.87 -38.62 72.30
C ALA A 117 1.05 -39.26 71.17
N SER A 118 0.90 -40.58 71.24
CA SER A 118 -0.05 -41.37 70.46
C SER A 118 -1.32 -40.55 70.14
N TRP A 119 -1.52 -40.20 68.86
CA TRP A 119 -2.80 -39.70 68.39
C TRP A 119 -3.74 -40.92 68.28
N PRO A 120 -4.83 -41.00 69.06
CA PRO A 120 -5.76 -42.12 68.94
C PRO A 120 -6.36 -42.11 67.54
N ASP A 121 -6.36 -43.28 66.91
CA ASP A 121 -6.90 -43.53 65.58
C ASP A 121 -8.44 -43.35 65.61
N ALA A 122 -8.91 -42.14 65.29
CA ALA A 122 -10.31 -41.84 65.05
C ALA A 122 -10.44 -40.53 64.25
N GLY A 123 -10.96 -40.60 63.01
CA GLY A 123 -11.13 -39.47 62.09
C GLY A 123 -12.08 -38.34 62.55
N SER A 124 -12.57 -38.35 63.79
CA SER A 124 -13.27 -37.24 64.45
C SER A 124 -12.31 -36.40 65.31
N ALA A 125 -11.48 -37.02 66.16
CA ALA A 125 -10.55 -36.33 67.06
C ALA A 125 -9.45 -35.54 66.31
N ARG A 126 -9.07 -36.00 65.11
CA ARG A 126 -8.10 -35.31 64.24
C ARG A 126 -8.64 -34.00 63.65
N ARG A 127 -9.95 -33.94 63.34
CA ARG A 127 -10.63 -32.74 62.86
C ARG A 127 -10.82 -31.71 63.97
N ASP A 128 -11.12 -32.17 65.19
CA ASP A 128 -11.26 -31.29 66.36
C ASP A 128 -9.91 -30.66 66.76
N ALA A 129 -8.80 -31.41 66.62
CA ALA A 129 -7.47 -30.88 66.88
C ALA A 129 -6.93 -29.95 65.78
N GLU A 130 -7.20 -30.23 64.50
CA GLU A 130 -6.86 -29.31 63.40
C GLU A 130 -7.72 -28.04 63.44
N GLY A 131 -9.02 -28.16 63.76
CA GLY A 131 -9.90 -27.00 63.99
C GLY A 131 -9.40 -26.14 65.15
N SER A 132 -9.02 -26.75 66.28
CA SER A 132 -8.42 -26.04 67.40
C SER A 132 -7.09 -25.38 67.06
N LEU A 133 -6.28 -25.98 66.17
CA LEU A 133 -5.03 -25.40 65.67
C LEU A 133 -5.30 -24.20 64.75
N PHE A 134 -6.28 -24.30 63.85
CA PHE A 134 -6.67 -23.21 62.95
C PHE A 134 -7.28 -22.04 63.70
N ASP A 135 -8.09 -22.30 64.74
CA ASP A 135 -8.63 -21.26 65.61
C ASP A 135 -7.54 -20.59 66.44
N ALA A 136 -6.58 -21.37 66.97
CA ALA A 136 -5.40 -20.82 67.63
C ALA A 136 -4.56 -19.96 66.66
N ALA A 137 -4.36 -20.41 65.42
CA ALA A 137 -3.66 -19.66 64.39
C ALA A 137 -4.39 -18.35 64.04
N ARG A 138 -5.71 -18.39 63.89
CA ARG A 138 -6.56 -17.21 63.65
C ARG A 138 -6.45 -16.19 64.79
N LEU A 139 -6.52 -16.64 66.05
CA LEU A 139 -6.38 -15.77 67.22
C LEU A 139 -4.98 -15.15 67.34
N LEU A 140 -3.93 -15.93 67.07
CA LEU A 140 -2.55 -15.44 67.11
C LEU A 140 -2.25 -14.46 65.98
N LEU A 141 -2.78 -14.69 64.78
CA LEU A 141 -2.74 -13.73 63.67
C LEU A 141 -3.46 -12.43 64.03
N GLY A 142 -4.62 -12.52 64.71
CA GLY A 142 -5.34 -11.33 65.18
C GLY A 142 -4.55 -10.51 66.20
N ARG A 143 -3.86 -11.17 67.14
CA ARG A 143 -2.95 -10.50 68.09
C ARG A 143 -1.70 -9.94 67.42
N ALA A 144 -1.11 -10.68 66.47
CA ALA A 144 0.05 -10.23 65.71
C ALA A 144 -0.27 -9.02 64.81
N ALA A 145 -1.53 -8.90 64.38
CA ALA A 145 -1.96 -7.80 63.53
C ALA A 145 -1.92 -6.44 64.25
N GLY A 146 -2.18 -6.38 65.56
CA GLY A 146 -2.13 -5.15 66.35
C GLY A 146 -2.92 -4.01 65.66
N ASP A 147 -2.23 -2.88 65.43
CA ASP A 147 -2.78 -1.70 64.74
C ASP A 147 -2.72 -1.78 63.19
N GLY A 148 -2.23 -2.90 62.63
CA GLY A 148 -2.17 -3.16 61.19
C GLY A 148 -1.06 -4.15 60.78
N LEU A 149 -1.39 -5.22 60.04
CA LEU A 149 -0.42 -6.16 59.44
C LEU A 149 -0.80 -6.51 58.00
N VAL A 150 0.20 -6.55 57.13
CA VAL A 150 0.05 -7.01 55.73
C VAL A 150 0.82 -8.32 55.55
N LEU A 151 0.11 -9.41 55.24
CA LEU A 151 0.68 -10.73 54.95
C LEU A 151 0.52 -11.04 53.46
N ILE A 152 1.62 -11.21 52.73
CA ILE A 152 1.62 -11.49 51.28
C ILE A 152 2.19 -12.88 51.04
N VAL A 153 1.42 -13.73 50.36
CA VAL A 153 1.86 -15.06 49.93
C VAL A 153 1.79 -15.12 48.40
N ASP A 154 2.96 -15.18 47.77
CA ASP A 154 3.10 -15.31 46.32
C ASP A 154 3.21 -16.79 45.92
N ASP A 155 2.73 -17.12 44.71
CA ASP A 155 2.72 -18.47 44.13
C ASP A 155 2.06 -19.57 45.01
N VAL A 156 0.93 -19.28 45.67
CA VAL A 156 0.21 -20.18 46.62
C VAL A 156 -0.18 -21.55 46.05
N HIS A 157 -0.21 -21.72 44.73
CA HIS A 157 -0.43 -23.02 44.06
C HIS A 157 0.63 -24.08 44.37
N TRP A 158 1.77 -23.68 44.94
CA TRP A 158 2.80 -24.57 45.48
C TRP A 158 2.67 -24.85 46.99
N ALA A 159 1.66 -24.30 47.67
CA ALA A 159 1.46 -24.55 49.08
C ALA A 159 1.12 -26.03 49.36
N ASP A 160 1.53 -26.53 50.52
CA ASP A 160 1.15 -27.85 51.01
C ASP A 160 -0.35 -27.92 51.34
N GLU A 161 -0.87 -29.14 51.49
CA GLU A 161 -2.28 -29.39 51.76
C GLU A 161 -2.74 -28.77 53.09
N ALA A 162 -1.90 -28.78 54.13
CA ALA A 162 -2.27 -28.22 55.43
C ALA A 162 -2.27 -26.69 55.42
N SER A 163 -1.33 -26.04 54.72
CA SER A 163 -1.38 -24.59 54.46
C SER A 163 -2.62 -24.20 53.65
N SER A 164 -2.99 -25.00 52.64
CA SER A 164 -4.21 -24.76 51.84
C SER A 164 -5.47 -24.89 52.69
N ALA A 165 -5.51 -25.86 53.61
CA ALA A 165 -6.62 -26.04 54.56
C ALA A 165 -6.71 -24.89 55.59
N LEU A 166 -5.58 -24.35 56.05
CA LEU A 166 -5.57 -23.16 56.92
C LEU A 166 -6.10 -21.93 56.18
N ILE A 167 -5.72 -21.73 54.91
CA ILE A 167 -6.27 -20.65 54.07
C ILE A 167 -7.79 -20.81 53.92
N ASP A 168 -8.28 -22.02 53.66
CA ASP A 168 -9.71 -22.33 53.60
C ASP A 168 -10.44 -22.00 54.91
N HIS A 169 -9.82 -22.28 56.07
CA HIS A 169 -10.36 -21.87 57.38
C HIS A 169 -10.42 -20.35 57.54
N LEU A 170 -9.36 -19.62 57.16
CA LEU A 170 -9.31 -18.16 57.27
C LEU A 170 -10.28 -17.44 56.33
N VAL A 171 -10.59 -18.04 55.18
CA VAL A 171 -11.61 -17.51 54.24
C VAL A 171 -13.02 -17.68 54.80
N ARG A 172 -13.32 -18.85 55.39
CA ARG A 172 -14.61 -19.14 56.03
C ARG A 172 -14.81 -18.37 57.33
N TRP A 173 -13.73 -18.18 58.09
CA TRP A 173 -13.72 -17.51 59.39
C TRP A 173 -12.64 -16.42 59.40
N PRO A 174 -12.93 -15.22 58.87
CA PRO A 174 -11.97 -14.13 58.82
C PRO A 174 -11.42 -13.72 60.20
N VAL A 175 -10.21 -13.17 60.20
CA VAL A 175 -9.60 -12.60 61.40
C VAL A 175 -10.24 -11.24 61.67
N ASP A 176 -10.88 -11.08 62.84
CA ASP A 176 -11.49 -9.82 63.28
C ASP A 176 -10.41 -8.89 63.87
N ALA A 177 -9.49 -8.45 63.01
CA ALA A 177 -8.37 -7.57 63.34
C ALA A 177 -7.91 -6.79 62.11
N HIS A 178 -6.95 -5.87 62.29
CA HIS A 178 -6.33 -5.08 61.22
C HIS A 178 -5.37 -5.93 60.35
N LEU A 179 -5.86 -6.98 59.69
CA LEU A 179 -5.06 -7.89 58.85
C LEU A 179 -5.44 -7.82 57.37
N LEU A 180 -4.46 -7.57 56.49
CA LEU A 180 -4.59 -7.72 55.05
C LEU A 180 -3.82 -8.96 54.59
N LEU A 181 -4.53 -10.01 54.17
CA LEU A 181 -3.95 -11.23 53.59
C LEU A 181 -4.05 -11.19 52.07
N VAL A 182 -2.93 -11.20 51.36
CA VAL A 182 -2.89 -11.21 49.89
C VAL A 182 -2.35 -12.53 49.38
N LEU A 183 -3.15 -13.23 48.57
CA LEU A 183 -2.85 -14.54 48.02
C LEU A 183 -2.71 -14.46 46.50
N ALA A 184 -1.52 -14.67 45.97
CA ALA A 184 -1.32 -14.72 44.52
C ALA A 184 -1.09 -16.14 44.03
N HIS A 185 -1.81 -16.55 42.99
CA HIS A 185 -1.71 -17.91 42.45
C HIS A 185 -2.04 -18.01 40.96
N ARG A 186 -1.77 -19.20 40.41
CA ARG A 186 -2.06 -19.56 39.02
C ARG A 186 -3.25 -20.50 38.99
N PRO A 187 -4.40 -20.10 38.46
CA PRO A 187 -5.64 -20.85 38.59
C PRO A 187 -5.56 -22.26 37.99
N ARG A 188 -4.89 -22.43 36.82
CA ARG A 188 -4.74 -23.74 36.15
C ARG A 188 -3.89 -24.75 36.94
N GLN A 189 -2.97 -24.26 37.77
CA GLN A 189 -2.04 -25.10 38.55
C GLN A 189 -2.44 -25.20 40.03
N SER A 190 -3.55 -24.55 40.42
CA SER A 190 -3.97 -24.49 41.82
C SER A 190 -4.79 -25.72 42.22
N PRO A 191 -4.64 -26.22 43.46
CA PRO A 191 -5.46 -27.31 43.97
C PRO A 191 -6.96 -26.96 43.90
N PRO A 192 -7.84 -27.91 43.50
CA PRO A 192 -9.28 -27.66 43.39
C PRO A 192 -9.93 -27.14 44.69
N ARG A 193 -9.43 -27.60 45.84
CA ARG A 193 -9.91 -27.19 47.17
C ARG A 193 -9.67 -25.69 47.44
N LEU A 194 -8.49 -25.19 47.08
CA LEU A 194 -8.13 -23.77 47.23
C LEU A 194 -9.00 -22.89 46.31
N LEU A 195 -9.16 -23.30 45.04
CA LEU A 195 -10.00 -22.58 44.07
C LEU A 195 -11.45 -22.48 44.54
N ARG A 196 -12.02 -23.58 45.04
CA ARG A 196 -13.39 -23.60 45.56
C ARG A 196 -13.55 -22.65 46.75
N SER A 197 -12.62 -22.71 47.71
CA SER A 197 -12.69 -21.88 48.91
C SER A 197 -12.63 -20.39 48.60
N LEU A 198 -11.71 -19.97 47.73
CA LEU A 198 -11.59 -18.57 47.30
C LEU A 198 -12.81 -18.09 46.50
N ALA A 199 -13.42 -18.97 45.69
CA ALA A 199 -14.65 -18.67 44.98
C ALA A 199 -15.85 -18.48 45.94
N GLU A 200 -16.04 -19.40 46.89
CA GLU A 200 -17.06 -19.27 47.93
C GLU A 200 -16.86 -17.99 48.76
N GLY A 201 -15.61 -17.67 49.10
CA GLY A 201 -15.28 -16.45 49.85
C GLY A 201 -15.55 -15.15 49.08
N GLU A 202 -15.38 -15.16 47.76
CA GLU A 202 -15.73 -14.01 46.92
C GLU A 202 -17.25 -13.79 46.89
N GLU A 203 -18.03 -14.85 46.71
CA GLU A 203 -19.51 -14.79 46.73
C GLU A 203 -20.05 -14.26 48.07
N LEU A 204 -19.38 -14.64 49.18
CA LEU A 204 -19.71 -14.19 50.54
C LEU A 204 -19.11 -12.81 50.89
N GLY A 205 -18.31 -12.21 50.01
CA GLY A 205 -17.67 -10.91 50.21
C GLY A 205 -16.51 -10.90 51.21
N THR A 206 -16.01 -12.08 51.64
CA THR A 206 -14.84 -12.20 52.52
C THR A 206 -13.52 -12.11 51.75
N VAL A 207 -13.54 -12.40 50.44
CA VAL A 207 -12.38 -12.32 49.53
C VAL A 207 -12.65 -11.29 48.43
N ASP A 208 -11.73 -10.35 48.24
CA ASP A 208 -11.74 -9.40 47.12
C ASP A 208 -10.85 -9.93 45.99
N ARG A 209 -11.45 -10.38 44.87
CA ARG A 209 -10.69 -10.96 43.75
C ARG A 209 -10.21 -9.92 42.75
N ILE A 210 -8.92 -9.98 42.43
CA ILE A 210 -8.25 -9.19 41.41
C ILE A 210 -7.69 -10.11 40.33
N ASP A 211 -8.39 -10.19 39.19
CA ASP A 211 -7.88 -10.80 37.97
C ASP A 211 -6.92 -9.86 37.24
N LEU A 212 -5.77 -10.38 36.82
CA LEU A 212 -4.81 -9.66 36.00
C LEU A 212 -5.01 -10.03 34.52
N PRO A 213 -5.70 -9.19 33.71
CA PRO A 213 -5.84 -9.43 32.29
C PRO A 213 -4.52 -9.17 31.54
N PRO A 214 -4.40 -9.63 30.28
CA PRO A 214 -3.40 -9.15 29.36
C PRO A 214 -3.36 -7.62 29.29
N LEU A 215 -2.19 -7.04 29.06
CA LEU A 215 -2.04 -5.59 28.91
C LEU A 215 -2.76 -5.11 27.65
N THR A 216 -3.41 -3.96 27.74
CA THR A 216 -3.91 -3.24 26.56
C THR A 216 -2.75 -2.62 25.78
N LEU A 217 -2.98 -2.24 24.52
CA LEU A 217 -1.98 -1.57 23.69
C LEU A 217 -1.43 -0.29 24.35
N GLU A 218 -2.29 0.48 25.03
CA GLU A 218 -1.87 1.67 25.80
C GLU A 218 -0.96 1.32 26.98
N GLN A 219 -1.24 0.23 27.67
CA GLN A 219 -0.43 -0.25 28.79
C GLN A 219 0.90 -0.85 28.30
N ALA A 220 0.86 -1.53 27.15
CA ALA A 220 2.04 -2.03 26.45
C ALA A 220 2.98 -0.88 26.05
N ALA A 221 2.44 0.19 25.45
CA ALA A 221 3.19 1.43 25.16
C ALA A 221 3.86 2.01 26.41
N GLN A 222 3.14 2.04 27.53
CA GLN A 222 3.69 2.52 28.80
C GLN A 222 4.81 1.64 29.35
N LEU A 223 4.73 0.33 29.12
CA LEU A 223 5.73 -0.63 29.60
C LEU A 223 6.99 -0.63 28.73
N THR A 224 6.85 -0.51 27.40
CA THR A 224 7.96 -0.55 26.44
C THR A 224 8.59 0.83 26.20
N GLY A 225 7.83 1.91 26.45
CA GLY A 225 8.25 3.28 26.14
C GLY A 225 8.02 3.69 24.67
N LEU A 226 7.44 2.80 23.84
CA LEU A 226 7.07 3.08 22.45
C LEU A 226 5.82 3.97 22.36
N ALA A 227 5.67 4.69 21.25
CA ALA A 227 4.46 5.44 20.96
C ALA A 227 3.29 4.51 20.61
N THR A 228 2.06 4.88 20.97
CA THR A 228 0.87 4.03 20.78
C THR A 228 0.53 3.78 19.30
N ASP A 229 0.98 4.66 18.41
CA ASP A 229 0.82 4.61 16.96
C ASP A 229 2.04 3.99 16.22
N ASP A 230 3.07 3.53 16.94
CA ASP A 230 4.20 2.84 16.32
C ASP A 230 3.74 1.45 15.80
N PRO A 231 3.87 1.16 14.49
CA PRO A 231 3.47 -0.13 13.92
C PRO A 231 4.13 -1.33 14.61
N ARG A 232 5.36 -1.16 15.10
CA ARG A 232 6.10 -2.20 15.82
C ARG A 232 5.43 -2.54 17.15
N LEU A 233 4.83 -1.56 17.84
CA LEU A 233 4.11 -1.82 19.09
C LEU A 233 2.92 -2.75 18.85
N TRP A 234 2.19 -2.56 17.74
CA TRP A 234 1.06 -3.42 17.38
C TRP A 234 1.53 -4.86 17.11
N GLU A 235 2.60 -5.03 16.33
CA GLU A 235 3.20 -6.34 16.06
C GLU A 235 3.70 -7.02 17.34
N LEU A 236 4.41 -6.29 18.20
CA LEU A 236 4.90 -6.78 19.49
C LEU A 236 3.76 -7.13 20.46
N HIS A 237 2.70 -6.33 20.48
CA HIS A 237 1.52 -6.56 21.32
C HIS A 237 0.74 -7.79 20.87
N GLN A 238 0.54 -7.96 19.56
CA GLN A 238 -0.05 -9.15 18.96
C GLN A 238 0.78 -10.40 19.26
N ALA A 239 2.09 -10.34 18.99
CA ALA A 239 2.98 -11.48 19.18
C ALA A 239 3.20 -11.87 20.65
N SER A 240 3.00 -10.96 21.60
CA SER A 240 3.07 -11.23 23.05
C SER A 240 1.71 -11.52 23.70
N GLU A 241 0.62 -11.40 22.93
CA GLU A 241 -0.76 -11.44 23.42
C GLU A 241 -1.00 -10.55 24.65
N GLY A 242 -0.28 -9.43 24.75
CA GLY A 242 -0.33 -8.52 25.90
C GLY A 242 0.28 -9.05 27.21
N ASN A 243 1.00 -10.19 27.20
CA ASN A 243 1.72 -10.66 28.37
C ASN A 243 2.99 -9.80 28.60
N PRO A 244 3.13 -9.10 29.74
CA PRO A 244 4.26 -8.22 30.02
C PRO A 244 5.63 -8.88 29.88
N HIS A 245 5.76 -10.16 30.26
CA HIS A 245 7.03 -10.86 30.22
C HIS A 245 7.47 -11.13 28.77
N TYR A 246 6.55 -11.63 27.94
CA TYR A 246 6.78 -11.85 26.52
C TYR A 246 6.98 -10.54 25.74
N LEU A 247 6.19 -9.52 26.05
CA LEU A 247 6.29 -8.20 25.42
C LEU A 247 7.67 -7.56 25.63
N LEU A 248 8.18 -7.58 26.87
CA LEU A 248 9.52 -7.08 27.18
C LEU A 248 10.61 -7.90 26.48
N GLY A 249 10.42 -9.21 26.34
CA GLY A 249 11.38 -10.06 25.65
C GLY A 249 11.46 -9.84 24.15
N LEU A 250 10.32 -9.68 23.49
CA LEU A 250 10.27 -9.31 22.07
C LEU A 250 10.83 -7.90 21.83
N THR A 251 10.55 -6.96 22.75
CA THR A 251 11.10 -5.59 22.67
C THR A 251 12.62 -5.60 22.79
N ALA A 252 13.18 -6.43 23.67
CA ALA A 252 14.62 -6.56 23.85
C ALA A 252 15.32 -7.23 22.65
N LEU A 253 14.69 -8.27 22.06
CA LEU A 253 15.11 -8.89 20.80
C LEU A 253 15.13 -7.88 19.64
N ALA A 254 14.05 -7.11 19.49
CA ALA A 254 13.92 -6.10 18.43
C ALA A 254 14.90 -4.92 18.59
N HIS A 255 15.43 -4.69 19.80
CA HIS A 255 16.35 -3.59 20.10
C HIS A 255 17.80 -4.02 20.36
N GLY A 256 18.13 -5.32 20.37
CA GLY A 256 19.48 -5.81 20.67
C GLY A 256 20.00 -5.44 22.07
N LEU A 257 19.09 -5.12 23.01
CA LEU A 257 19.44 -4.64 24.35
C LEU A 257 19.17 -5.73 25.40
N ALA A 258 20.23 -6.21 26.06
CA ALA A 258 20.09 -7.01 27.28
C ALA A 258 19.45 -6.16 28.41
N PRO A 259 18.33 -6.57 29.02
CA PRO A 259 17.67 -5.79 30.05
C PRO A 259 18.33 -6.04 31.42
N GLY A 260 19.52 -5.47 31.67
CA GLY A 260 20.18 -5.69 32.97
C GLY A 260 21.46 -4.91 33.31
N ARG A 261 21.90 -3.93 32.51
CA ARG A 261 23.09 -3.11 32.84
C ARG A 261 22.84 -1.63 32.59
N ALA A 262 22.03 -1.03 33.44
CA ALA A 262 21.97 0.43 33.63
C ALA A 262 22.48 0.75 35.03
N GLU A 263 23.75 0.41 35.28
CA GLU A 263 24.66 0.93 36.33
C GLU A 263 25.87 -0.01 36.35
N LEU A 264 27.09 0.54 36.22
CA LEU A 264 28.42 -0.14 36.18
C LEU A 264 28.91 -0.60 34.79
N ALA A 265 29.53 0.32 34.05
CA ALA A 265 30.89 0.18 33.48
C ALA A 265 31.12 1.27 32.41
N ALA A 266 31.90 2.29 32.78
CA ALA A 266 32.73 3.00 31.81
C ALA A 266 33.99 2.14 31.63
N ASP A 267 34.18 1.53 30.46
CA ASP A 267 35.41 1.57 29.63
C ASP A 267 35.37 0.50 28.52
N GLU A 268 35.97 0.86 27.38
CA GLU A 268 36.52 0.02 26.28
C GLU A 268 35.64 -1.13 25.72
N GLY A 269 35.19 -1.13 24.47
CA GLY A 269 35.98 -0.95 23.25
C GLY A 269 36.04 -2.27 22.46
N GLN A 270 34.92 -2.70 21.86
CA GLN A 270 34.85 -3.67 20.75
C GLN A 270 33.39 -3.79 20.25
N GLY A 271 33.16 -3.53 18.96
CA GLY A 271 31.84 -3.67 18.34
C GLY A 271 31.44 -5.14 18.15
N PRO A 272 30.15 -5.51 18.21
CA PRO A 272 29.74 -6.89 18.02
C PRO A 272 29.61 -7.25 16.54
N GLU A 273 30.20 -8.39 16.18
CA GLU A 273 30.04 -9.08 14.89
C GLU A 273 28.61 -9.62 14.70
N ALA A 274 28.20 -9.77 13.44
CA ALA A 274 26.83 -9.96 12.98
C ALA A 274 26.23 -11.38 13.14
N SER A 275 26.44 -12.08 14.27
CA SER A 275 25.82 -13.40 14.52
C SER A 275 25.03 -13.54 15.83
N ASP A 276 24.95 -12.50 16.67
CA ASP A 276 24.28 -12.56 17.98
C ASP A 276 22.88 -11.91 18.04
N LEU A 277 22.34 -11.42 16.91
CA LEU A 277 21.07 -10.66 16.86
C LEU A 277 19.79 -11.47 17.06
N ASP A 278 19.86 -12.81 17.03
CA ASP A 278 18.69 -13.71 17.17
C ASP A 278 18.56 -14.34 18.56
N ARG A 279 19.45 -14.01 19.51
CA ARG A 279 19.42 -14.64 20.84
C ARG A 279 18.51 -13.85 21.80
N PRO A 280 17.41 -14.45 22.30
CA PRO A 280 16.59 -13.78 23.31
C PRO A 280 17.43 -13.46 24.54
N PRO A 281 17.19 -12.33 25.23
CA PRO A 281 18.02 -11.95 26.37
C PRO A 281 18.00 -13.06 27.42
N SER A 282 19.18 -13.34 28.01
CA SER A 282 19.40 -14.41 28.99
C SER A 282 18.35 -14.44 30.12
N ASP A 283 17.86 -13.27 30.51
CA ASP A 283 16.97 -13.06 31.65
C ASP A 283 15.53 -13.53 31.38
N LEU A 284 15.15 -13.73 30.11
CA LEU A 284 13.85 -14.27 29.69
C LEU A 284 13.91 -15.77 29.40
N VAL A 285 15.06 -16.25 28.94
CA VAL A 285 15.28 -17.66 28.60
C VAL A 285 15.55 -18.47 29.86
N SER A 286 16.26 -17.91 30.84
CA SER A 286 16.69 -18.62 32.06
C SER A 286 15.53 -19.19 32.89
N PRO A 287 14.40 -18.49 33.14
CA PRO A 287 13.27 -19.07 33.87
C PRO A 287 12.59 -20.23 33.13
N VAL A 288 12.46 -20.13 31.80
CA VAL A 288 11.88 -21.18 30.98
C VAL A 288 12.85 -22.37 30.87
N LEU A 289 14.16 -22.14 30.73
CA LEU A 289 15.15 -23.21 30.75
C LEU A 289 15.25 -23.90 32.11
N ALA A 290 15.07 -23.18 33.22
CA ALA A 290 14.98 -23.79 34.55
C ALA A 290 13.74 -24.70 34.66
N GLU A 291 12.59 -24.24 34.15
CA GLU A 291 11.34 -25.04 34.07
C GLU A 291 11.53 -26.30 33.20
N LEU A 292 12.34 -26.22 32.13
CA LEU A 292 12.65 -27.36 31.26
C LEU A 292 13.71 -28.31 31.84
N ALA A 293 14.65 -27.82 32.64
CA ALA A 293 15.72 -28.63 33.24
C ALA A 293 15.18 -29.67 34.25
N GLU A 294 13.98 -29.43 34.78
CA GLU A 294 13.28 -30.31 35.72
C GLU A 294 12.34 -31.31 35.03
N LEU A 295 12.35 -31.39 33.68
CA LEU A 295 11.57 -32.36 32.91
C LEU A 295 12.35 -33.66 32.71
N ASP A 296 11.63 -34.78 32.68
CA ASP A 296 12.19 -36.05 32.20
C ASP A 296 12.46 -35.99 30.67
N PRO A 297 13.31 -36.90 30.14
CA PRO A 297 13.69 -36.88 28.73
C PRO A 297 12.53 -37.00 27.74
N ALA A 298 11.45 -37.71 28.07
CA ALA A 298 10.30 -37.87 27.18
C ALA A 298 9.51 -36.55 27.08
N CYS A 299 9.29 -35.88 28.22
CA CYS A 299 8.70 -34.54 28.24
C CYS A 299 9.55 -33.52 27.46
N LEU A 300 10.88 -33.55 27.62
CA LEU A 300 11.77 -32.62 26.92
C LEU A 300 11.75 -32.83 25.40
N HIS A 301 11.84 -34.07 24.92
CA HIS A 301 11.76 -34.36 23.49
C HIS A 301 10.42 -33.98 22.88
N LEU A 302 9.32 -34.13 23.63
CA LEU A 302 7.99 -33.73 23.17
C LEU A 302 7.85 -32.19 23.09
N VAL A 303 8.43 -31.45 24.04
CA VAL A 303 8.55 -29.98 23.92
C VAL A 303 9.37 -29.59 22.69
N TRP A 304 10.50 -30.24 22.43
CA TRP A 304 11.29 -29.95 21.23
C TRP A 304 10.56 -30.32 19.93
N ALA A 305 9.75 -31.38 19.93
CA ALA A 305 8.89 -31.71 18.79
C ALA A 305 7.84 -30.62 18.56
N ALA A 306 7.19 -30.15 19.62
CA ALA A 306 6.25 -29.02 19.58
C ALA A 306 6.91 -27.74 19.04
N VAL A 307 8.16 -27.47 19.46
CA VAL A 307 8.97 -26.33 19.00
C VAL A 307 9.31 -26.43 17.50
N VAL A 308 9.57 -27.64 17.00
CA VAL A 308 9.86 -27.89 15.57
C VAL A 308 8.60 -27.81 14.71
N LEU A 309 7.45 -28.26 15.22
CA LEU A 309 6.16 -28.21 14.52
C LEU A 309 5.58 -26.79 14.45
N ASP A 310 5.82 -25.96 15.47
CA ASP A 310 5.44 -24.53 15.56
C ASP A 310 3.93 -24.21 15.36
N GLU A 311 3.09 -25.24 15.27
CA GLU A 311 1.63 -25.15 15.13
C GLU A 311 0.92 -26.11 16.10
N ALA A 312 -0.41 -26.18 16.04
CA ALA A 312 -1.17 -27.17 16.79
C ALA A 312 -0.92 -28.58 16.21
N PHE A 313 -0.74 -29.57 17.08
CA PHE A 313 -0.39 -30.94 16.70
C PHE A 313 -1.19 -31.97 17.48
N ASP A 314 -1.48 -33.11 16.86
CA ASP A 314 -1.96 -34.29 17.57
C ASP A 314 -0.80 -35.05 18.23
N VAL A 315 -1.14 -35.96 19.15
CA VAL A 315 -0.15 -36.71 19.93
C VAL A 315 0.67 -37.67 19.06
N ASP A 316 0.07 -38.26 18.02
CA ASP A 316 0.74 -39.21 17.12
C ASP A 316 1.84 -38.51 16.31
N THR A 317 1.51 -37.34 15.75
CA THR A 317 2.43 -36.47 15.01
C THR A 317 3.59 -36.03 15.90
N ALA A 318 3.31 -35.54 17.11
CA ALA A 318 4.36 -35.11 18.03
C ALA A 318 5.23 -36.28 18.52
N ALA A 319 4.64 -37.46 18.79
CA ALA A 319 5.38 -38.66 19.17
C ALA A 319 6.34 -39.09 18.04
N ALA A 320 5.88 -39.08 16.80
CA ALA A 320 6.70 -39.43 15.64
C ALA A 320 7.85 -38.44 15.43
N VAL A 321 7.63 -37.13 15.59
CA VAL A 321 8.69 -36.11 15.51
C VAL A 321 9.68 -36.24 16.68
N ALA A 322 9.18 -36.50 17.89
CA ALA A 322 9.99 -36.73 19.09
C ALA A 322 10.75 -38.07 19.08
N ALA A 323 10.44 -38.98 18.16
CA ALA A 323 10.91 -40.37 18.13
C ALA A 323 10.59 -41.14 19.42
N LEU A 324 9.38 -40.96 19.94
CA LEU A 324 8.84 -41.64 21.11
C LEU A 324 7.77 -42.65 20.71
N ALA A 325 7.61 -43.72 21.51
CA ALA A 325 6.43 -44.56 21.45
C ALA A 325 5.20 -43.79 21.97
N ILE A 326 4.00 -44.22 21.57
CA ILE A 326 2.77 -43.47 21.85
C ILE A 326 2.44 -43.40 23.36
N ASP A 327 2.63 -44.49 24.12
CA ASP A 327 2.30 -44.50 25.55
C ASP A 327 3.16 -43.52 26.38
N PRO A 328 4.50 -43.49 26.22
CA PRO A 328 5.33 -42.43 26.82
C PRO A 328 4.94 -41.02 26.38
N ALA A 329 4.55 -40.83 25.11
CA ALA A 329 4.14 -39.52 24.60
C ALA A 329 2.84 -39.05 25.27
N CYS A 330 1.84 -39.92 25.43
CA CYS A 330 0.60 -39.62 26.14
C CYS A 330 0.86 -39.22 27.61
N ALA A 331 1.74 -39.93 28.31
CA ALA A 331 2.14 -39.59 29.68
C ALA A 331 2.88 -38.23 29.75
N ALA A 332 3.73 -37.95 28.77
CA ALA A 332 4.44 -36.68 28.65
C ALA A 332 3.46 -35.52 28.37
N VAL A 333 2.50 -35.67 27.45
CA VAL A 333 1.46 -34.67 27.19
C VAL A 333 0.67 -34.33 28.47
N ALA A 334 0.27 -35.34 29.25
CA ALA A 334 -0.44 -35.13 30.50
C ALA A 334 0.41 -34.32 31.51
N THR A 335 1.69 -34.66 31.62
CA THR A 335 2.64 -33.95 32.50
C THR A 335 2.87 -32.50 32.06
N LEU A 336 3.09 -32.28 30.76
CA LEU A 336 3.30 -30.94 30.19
C LEU A 336 2.05 -30.07 30.27
N THR A 337 0.85 -30.66 30.15
CA THR A 337 -0.42 -29.95 30.34
C THR A 337 -0.61 -29.56 31.80
N ALA A 338 -0.30 -30.46 32.74
CA ALA A 338 -0.35 -30.16 34.17
C ALA A 338 0.66 -29.05 34.59
N ARG A 339 1.80 -28.97 33.89
CA ARG A 339 2.80 -27.90 34.06
C ARG A 339 2.50 -26.63 33.24
N ASP A 340 1.40 -26.59 32.50
CA ASP A 340 0.98 -25.46 31.64
C ASP A 340 2.03 -25.11 30.56
N LEU A 341 2.77 -26.10 30.04
CA LEU A 341 3.66 -25.95 28.89
C LEU A 341 2.93 -26.23 27.57
N LEU A 342 1.97 -27.18 27.61
CA LEU A 342 1.04 -27.47 26.53
C LEU A 342 -0.38 -27.09 26.92
N VAL A 343 -1.15 -26.64 25.93
CA VAL A 343 -2.56 -26.31 26.07
C VAL A 343 -3.35 -27.09 25.02
N ALA A 344 -4.41 -27.75 25.46
CA ALA A 344 -5.35 -28.42 24.57
C ALA A 344 -6.13 -27.38 23.73
N THR A 345 -6.34 -27.72 22.47
CA THR A 345 -7.13 -26.94 21.50
C THR A 345 -8.40 -27.71 21.12
N ASP A 346 -9.33 -27.05 20.44
CA ASP A 346 -10.54 -27.70 19.95
C ASP A 346 -10.17 -28.83 18.97
N GLY A 347 -10.64 -30.06 19.23
CA GLY A 347 -10.39 -31.22 18.35
C GLY A 347 -9.24 -32.16 18.74
N ALA A 348 -8.89 -32.24 20.04
CA ALA A 348 -7.89 -33.17 20.58
C ALA A 348 -6.43 -32.92 20.15
N ALA A 349 -6.13 -31.72 19.63
CA ALA A 349 -4.77 -31.25 19.35
C ALA A 349 -4.21 -30.42 20.52
N TYR A 350 -2.89 -30.31 20.58
CA TYR A 350 -2.14 -29.57 21.57
C TYR A 350 -1.26 -28.52 20.91
N ARG A 351 -0.98 -27.43 21.62
CA ARG A 351 0.01 -26.44 21.22
C ARG A 351 0.82 -25.99 22.43
N LEU A 352 1.98 -25.39 22.18
CA LEU A 352 2.70 -24.66 23.23
C LEU A 352 1.78 -23.59 23.82
N ARG A 353 1.85 -23.37 25.15
CA ARG A 353 1.03 -22.35 25.82
C ARG A 353 1.09 -20.99 25.14
N HIS A 354 2.25 -20.67 24.56
CA HIS A 354 2.49 -19.44 23.84
C HIS A 354 3.41 -19.67 22.62
N PRO A 355 3.10 -19.11 21.43
CA PRO A 355 3.89 -19.31 20.21
C PRO A 355 5.37 -18.91 20.35
N LEU A 356 5.66 -17.87 21.14
CA LEU A 356 7.05 -17.43 21.37
C LEU A 356 7.94 -18.46 22.06
N LEU A 357 7.37 -19.44 22.78
CA LEU A 357 8.19 -20.52 23.35
C LEU A 357 8.90 -21.29 22.25
N ALA A 358 8.27 -21.52 21.10
CA ALA A 358 8.91 -22.15 19.96
C ALA A 358 10.14 -21.35 19.53
N ARG A 359 9.97 -20.05 19.27
CA ARG A 359 11.06 -19.15 18.85
C ARG A 359 12.19 -19.04 19.88
N MET A 360 11.88 -19.05 21.17
CA MET A 360 12.87 -18.97 22.24
C MET A 360 13.65 -20.27 22.44
N LEU A 361 12.98 -21.41 22.29
CA LEU A 361 13.56 -22.73 22.54
C LEU A 361 14.25 -23.30 21.31
N TYR A 362 13.81 -22.94 20.10
CA TYR A 362 14.34 -23.46 18.84
C TYR A 362 15.88 -23.33 18.70
N PRO A 363 16.52 -22.20 19.11
CA PRO A 363 17.98 -22.08 19.10
C PRO A 363 18.69 -22.94 20.17
N THR A 364 17.97 -23.40 21.19
CA THR A 364 18.53 -24.20 22.29
C THR A 364 18.52 -25.70 22.01
N VAL A 365 17.78 -26.14 21.00
CA VAL A 365 17.71 -27.54 20.56
C VAL A 365 19.01 -27.92 19.85
N ASP A 366 19.55 -29.10 20.16
CA ASP A 366 20.73 -29.64 19.48
C ASP A 366 20.55 -29.60 17.94
N PRO A 367 21.49 -29.02 17.16
CA PRO A 367 21.34 -28.90 15.72
C PRO A 367 21.17 -30.23 14.98
N GLY A 368 21.79 -31.31 15.47
CA GLY A 368 21.66 -32.64 14.91
C GLY A 368 20.27 -33.22 15.13
N TRP A 369 19.79 -33.15 16.37
CA TRP A 369 18.42 -33.55 16.73
C TRP A 369 17.38 -32.74 15.97
N ARG A 370 17.54 -31.41 15.91
CA ARG A 370 16.66 -30.48 15.18
C ARG A 370 16.52 -30.86 13.72
N ARG A 371 17.64 -31.08 12.99
CA ARG A 371 17.60 -31.53 11.59
C ARG A 371 16.86 -32.86 11.43
N ALA A 372 17.10 -33.82 12.32
CA ALA A 372 16.41 -35.11 12.28
C ALA A 372 14.91 -34.98 12.57
N ALA A 373 14.52 -34.08 13.47
CA ALA A 373 13.13 -33.77 13.79
C ALA A 373 12.41 -33.12 12.60
N HIS A 374 13.01 -32.13 11.91
CA HIS A 374 12.44 -31.57 10.68
C HIS A 374 12.24 -32.62 9.59
N ARG A 375 13.19 -33.54 9.42
CA ARG A 375 13.04 -34.65 8.47
C ARG A 375 11.87 -35.58 8.83
N ARG A 376 11.71 -35.90 10.12
CA ARG A 376 10.57 -36.70 10.60
C ARG A 376 9.24 -35.96 10.43
N ALA A 377 9.21 -34.65 10.70
CA ALA A 377 8.05 -33.79 10.53
C ALA A 377 7.61 -33.74 9.06
N ALA A 378 8.52 -33.42 8.14
CA ALA A 378 8.24 -33.40 6.70
C ALA A 378 7.63 -34.73 6.21
N ARG A 379 8.17 -35.86 6.67
CA ARG A 379 7.65 -37.19 6.31
C ARG A 379 6.25 -37.46 6.85
N ILE A 380 6.01 -37.23 8.15
CA ILE A 380 4.72 -37.54 8.80
C ILE A 380 3.61 -36.61 8.28
N LEU A 381 3.91 -35.32 8.13
CA LEU A 381 2.98 -34.35 7.59
C LEU A 381 2.67 -34.63 6.12
N GLY A 382 3.66 -35.09 5.34
CA GLY A 382 3.47 -35.50 3.95
C GLY A 382 2.52 -36.69 3.82
N LEU A 383 2.66 -37.70 4.68
CA LEU A 383 1.74 -38.85 4.73
C LEU A 383 0.31 -38.46 5.14
N SER A 384 0.16 -37.36 5.89
CA SER A 384 -1.11 -36.83 6.35
C SER A 384 -1.76 -35.84 5.37
N GLY A 385 -1.11 -35.56 4.23
CA GLY A 385 -1.62 -34.65 3.20
C GLY A 385 -1.49 -33.17 3.55
N ALA A 386 -0.49 -32.77 4.34
CA ALA A 386 -0.26 -31.37 4.69
C ALA A 386 0.05 -30.50 3.45
N PRO A 387 -0.28 -29.20 3.47
CA PRO A 387 -0.01 -28.29 2.35
C PRO A 387 1.50 -28.24 1.99
N PRO A 388 1.85 -28.10 0.69
CA PRO A 388 3.25 -28.04 0.25
C PRO A 388 4.09 -26.97 0.96
N ALA A 389 3.52 -25.80 1.27
CA ALA A 389 4.21 -24.73 1.99
C ALA A 389 4.67 -25.14 3.41
N VAL A 390 3.90 -25.98 4.10
CA VAL A 390 4.26 -26.51 5.43
C VAL A 390 5.43 -27.48 5.29
N LEU A 391 5.37 -28.36 4.29
CA LEU A 391 6.45 -29.31 3.99
C LEU A 391 7.75 -28.61 3.60
N ALA A 392 7.67 -27.60 2.73
CA ALA A 392 8.82 -26.81 2.28
C ALA A 392 9.57 -26.15 3.45
N ALA A 393 8.86 -25.61 4.44
CA ALA A 393 9.45 -25.02 5.64
C ALA A 393 10.27 -26.05 6.45
N HIS A 394 9.85 -27.32 6.50
CA HIS A 394 10.64 -28.37 7.15
C HIS A 394 11.80 -28.86 6.28
N ILE A 395 11.60 -29.07 4.97
CA ILE A 395 12.65 -29.51 4.03
C ILE A 395 13.83 -28.54 4.05
N GLU A 396 13.56 -27.24 4.14
CA GLU A 396 14.59 -26.20 4.19
C GLU A 396 15.60 -26.38 5.33
N HIS A 397 15.15 -26.91 6.46
CA HIS A 397 15.99 -27.15 7.61
C HIS A 397 16.77 -28.47 7.53
N CYS A 398 16.45 -29.34 6.57
CA CYS A 398 17.11 -30.64 6.38
C CYS A 398 17.39 -31.02 4.90
N PRO A 399 18.07 -30.16 4.11
CA PRO A 399 18.20 -30.36 2.68
C PRO A 399 19.14 -31.51 2.27
N GLN A 400 19.99 -31.97 3.19
CA GLN A 400 20.89 -33.09 2.95
C GLN A 400 20.11 -34.41 2.85
N GLY A 401 20.29 -35.12 1.73
CA GLY A 401 19.60 -36.38 1.43
C GLY A 401 18.19 -36.20 0.85
N SER A 402 17.85 -34.99 0.38
CA SER A 402 16.63 -34.74 -0.39
C SER A 402 16.82 -35.21 -1.84
N GLY A 403 15.76 -35.69 -2.48
CA GLY A 403 15.73 -36.15 -3.87
C GLY A 403 14.81 -35.30 -4.75
N LEU A 404 14.30 -35.90 -5.84
CA LEU A 404 13.44 -35.20 -6.79
C LEU A 404 12.05 -34.89 -6.23
N ASP A 405 11.52 -35.72 -5.33
CA ASP A 405 10.18 -35.51 -4.76
C ASP A 405 10.15 -34.26 -3.86
N GLU A 406 11.22 -34.01 -3.07
CA GLU A 406 11.34 -32.77 -2.30
C GLU A 406 11.50 -31.53 -3.19
N VAL A 407 12.16 -31.66 -4.34
CA VAL A 407 12.28 -30.58 -5.33
C VAL A 407 10.90 -30.19 -5.88
N GLU A 408 10.07 -31.17 -6.20
CA GLU A 408 8.69 -30.95 -6.66
C GLU A 408 7.84 -30.26 -5.58
N VAL A 409 7.97 -30.69 -4.31
CA VAL A 409 7.28 -30.04 -3.17
C VAL A 409 7.73 -28.58 -3.00
N LEU A 410 9.04 -28.30 -3.08
CA LEU A 410 9.57 -26.94 -2.99
C LEU A 410 9.10 -26.06 -4.14
N ALA A 411 9.05 -26.59 -5.37
CA ALA A 411 8.57 -25.87 -6.54
C ALA A 411 7.08 -25.52 -6.42
N TRP A 412 6.25 -26.48 -6.01
CA TRP A 412 4.82 -26.27 -5.80
C TRP A 412 4.55 -25.27 -4.67
N ALA A 413 5.24 -25.42 -3.52
CA ALA A 413 5.13 -24.48 -2.41
C ALA A 413 5.49 -23.04 -2.82
N ALA A 414 6.53 -22.89 -3.64
CA ALA A 414 6.95 -21.59 -4.15
C ALA A 414 5.93 -20.98 -5.11
N GLU A 415 5.27 -21.78 -5.95
CA GLU A 415 4.20 -21.31 -6.82
C GLU A 415 2.99 -20.82 -6.02
N GLU A 416 2.56 -21.55 -4.98
CA GLU A 416 1.46 -21.16 -4.09
C GLU A 416 1.74 -19.85 -3.34
N ARG A 417 3.00 -19.66 -2.91
CA ARG A 417 3.43 -18.48 -2.15
C ARG A 417 3.92 -17.32 -3.00
N LEU A 418 3.99 -17.48 -4.33
CA LEU A 418 4.55 -16.46 -5.23
C LEU A 418 3.89 -15.08 -5.08
N ALA A 419 2.55 -15.05 -4.92
CA ALA A 419 1.79 -13.81 -4.81
C ALA A 419 1.79 -13.20 -3.40
N THR A 420 1.93 -14.03 -2.36
CA THR A 420 1.74 -13.61 -0.95
C THR A 420 3.05 -13.44 -0.20
N ALA A 421 4.07 -14.24 -0.52
CA ALA A 421 5.40 -14.22 0.05
C ALA A 421 6.49 -14.56 -1.00
N PRO A 422 6.74 -13.65 -1.97
CA PRO A 422 7.78 -13.85 -2.98
C PRO A 422 9.18 -14.20 -2.42
N PRO A 423 9.65 -13.63 -1.30
CA PRO A 423 10.94 -14.02 -0.73
C PRO A 423 11.05 -15.48 -0.31
N ASP A 424 9.96 -16.09 0.17
CA ASP A 424 9.92 -17.52 0.52
C ASP A 424 10.02 -18.38 -0.74
N ALA A 425 9.27 -18.00 -1.78
CA ALA A 425 9.34 -18.66 -3.08
C ALA A 425 10.77 -18.63 -3.66
N VAL A 426 11.43 -17.47 -3.62
CA VAL A 426 12.84 -17.33 -4.07
C VAL A 426 13.75 -18.27 -3.28
N ARG A 427 13.63 -18.31 -1.95
CA ARG A 427 14.46 -19.13 -1.06
C ARG A 427 14.27 -20.63 -1.32
N TRP A 428 13.03 -21.09 -1.46
CA TRP A 428 12.71 -22.49 -1.74
C TRP A 428 13.13 -22.94 -3.14
N LEU A 429 12.98 -22.09 -4.15
CA LEU A 429 13.41 -22.42 -5.53
C LEU A 429 14.94 -22.43 -5.65
N TRP A 430 15.64 -21.54 -4.95
CA TRP A 430 17.11 -21.63 -4.82
C TRP A 430 17.54 -22.94 -4.16
N LEU A 431 16.83 -23.35 -3.11
CA LEU A 431 17.09 -24.62 -2.45
C LEU A 431 16.86 -25.81 -3.39
N ALA A 432 15.77 -25.80 -4.14
CA ALA A 432 15.45 -26.82 -5.13
C ALA A 432 16.55 -26.93 -6.20
N LEU A 433 17.08 -25.82 -6.72
CA LEU A 433 18.22 -25.83 -7.64
C LEU A 433 19.49 -26.40 -7.01
N ARG A 434 19.73 -26.14 -5.72
CA ARG A 434 20.88 -26.72 -5.00
C ARG A 434 20.73 -28.24 -4.85
N ILE A 435 19.54 -28.71 -4.46
CA ILE A 435 19.26 -30.15 -4.38
C ILE A 435 19.47 -30.78 -5.76
N LEU A 436 18.91 -30.21 -6.83
CA LEU A 436 19.09 -30.66 -8.22
C LEU A 436 20.55 -30.67 -8.71
N ALA A 437 21.46 -29.95 -8.05
CA ALA A 437 22.88 -29.97 -8.39
C ALA A 437 23.63 -31.15 -7.73
N ASP A 438 23.10 -31.65 -6.60
CA ASP A 438 23.73 -32.66 -5.75
C ASP A 438 23.10 -34.07 -5.90
N VAL A 439 22.05 -34.23 -6.73
CA VAL A 439 21.38 -35.53 -6.92
C VAL A 439 22.20 -36.44 -7.86
N ASP A 440 22.56 -37.61 -7.37
CA ASP A 440 23.26 -38.66 -8.11
C ASP A 440 22.35 -39.88 -8.35
N GLY A 441 22.45 -40.52 -9.52
CA GLY A 441 21.76 -41.77 -9.84
C GLY A 441 20.31 -41.66 -10.34
N GLU A 442 19.80 -40.44 -10.53
CA GLU A 442 18.49 -40.16 -11.11
C GLU A 442 18.51 -40.05 -12.64
N ASP A 443 17.34 -40.14 -13.29
CA ASP A 443 17.21 -39.98 -14.75
C ASP A 443 17.64 -38.56 -15.19
N PRO A 444 18.71 -38.42 -16.00
CA PRO A 444 19.20 -37.12 -16.45
C PRO A 444 18.16 -36.27 -17.17
N ALA A 445 17.21 -36.90 -17.88
CA ALA A 445 16.14 -36.19 -18.57
C ALA A 445 15.15 -35.55 -17.58
N ARG A 446 14.78 -36.27 -16.52
CA ARG A 446 13.89 -35.78 -15.45
C ARG A 446 14.55 -34.65 -14.65
N VAL A 447 15.83 -34.82 -14.27
CA VAL A 447 16.62 -33.77 -13.59
C VAL A 447 16.66 -32.49 -14.43
N GLN A 448 16.91 -32.61 -15.73
CA GLN A 448 17.00 -31.46 -16.61
C GLN A 448 15.63 -30.77 -16.83
N GLY A 449 14.53 -31.54 -16.90
CA GLY A 449 13.17 -31.01 -16.97
C GLY A 449 12.82 -30.16 -15.74
N LEU A 450 12.96 -30.75 -14.54
CA LEU A 450 12.72 -30.06 -13.27
C LEU A 450 13.64 -28.83 -13.10
N ARG A 451 14.91 -28.92 -13.51
CA ARG A 451 15.82 -27.76 -13.48
C ARG A 451 15.30 -26.60 -14.34
N GLY A 452 14.70 -26.89 -15.50
CA GLY A 452 14.07 -25.88 -16.35
C GLY A 452 12.86 -25.21 -15.68
N GLU A 453 11.96 -26.03 -15.13
CA GLU A 453 10.75 -25.57 -14.42
C GLU A 453 11.10 -24.71 -13.19
N VAL A 454 11.99 -25.21 -12.32
CA VAL A 454 12.46 -24.50 -11.12
C VAL A 454 13.17 -23.20 -11.50
N SER A 455 13.98 -23.19 -12.58
CA SER A 455 14.67 -21.98 -13.02
C SER A 455 13.69 -20.90 -13.53
N LEU A 456 12.64 -21.30 -14.25
CA LEU A 456 11.56 -20.41 -14.67
C LEU A 456 10.77 -19.89 -13.46
N GLY A 457 10.42 -20.77 -12.52
CA GLY A 457 9.79 -20.39 -11.26
C GLY A 457 10.63 -19.36 -10.51
N LEU A 458 11.95 -19.57 -10.42
CA LEU A 458 12.87 -18.67 -9.70
C LEU A 458 12.92 -17.30 -10.37
N ALA A 459 12.99 -17.25 -11.69
CA ALA A 459 12.93 -16.00 -12.44
C ALA A 459 11.66 -15.20 -12.14
N ARG A 460 10.49 -15.87 -12.11
CA ARG A 460 9.20 -15.24 -11.75
C ARG A 460 9.20 -14.75 -10.31
N ALA A 461 9.70 -15.57 -9.36
CA ALA A 461 9.80 -15.22 -7.95
C ALA A 461 10.72 -14.02 -7.69
N LEU A 462 11.88 -13.96 -8.34
CA LEU A 462 12.78 -12.81 -8.29
C LEU A 462 12.11 -11.54 -8.85
N GLY A 463 11.36 -11.67 -9.94
CA GLY A 463 10.58 -10.58 -10.51
C GLY A 463 9.51 -10.05 -9.55
N ALA A 464 8.75 -10.95 -8.93
CA ALA A 464 7.73 -10.62 -7.93
C ALA A 464 8.32 -10.02 -6.64
N ALA A 465 9.53 -10.45 -6.25
CA ALA A 465 10.28 -9.87 -5.13
C ALA A 465 10.93 -8.51 -5.45
N GLY A 466 10.78 -7.99 -6.69
CA GLY A 466 11.36 -6.73 -7.13
C GLY A 466 12.86 -6.79 -7.47
N GLN A 467 13.45 -7.99 -7.50
CA GLN A 467 14.85 -8.26 -7.86
C GLN A 467 14.99 -8.44 -9.38
N LEU A 468 14.73 -7.36 -10.12
CA LEU A 468 14.59 -7.40 -11.58
C LEU A 468 15.88 -7.77 -12.31
N ALA A 469 17.05 -7.34 -11.80
CA ALA A 469 18.35 -7.62 -12.41
C ALA A 469 18.73 -9.10 -12.27
N GLU A 470 18.49 -9.67 -11.09
CA GLU A 470 18.68 -11.09 -10.78
C GLU A 470 17.71 -11.95 -11.59
N SER A 471 16.45 -11.54 -11.67
CA SER A 471 15.44 -12.19 -12.53
C SER A 471 15.89 -12.24 -13.99
N LEU A 472 16.36 -11.11 -14.54
CA LEU A 472 16.86 -11.03 -15.91
C LEU A 472 18.07 -11.95 -16.14
N ALA A 473 19.02 -11.98 -15.21
CA ALA A 473 20.19 -12.85 -15.28
C ALA A 473 19.78 -14.34 -15.31
N GLN A 474 18.83 -14.71 -14.44
CA GLN A 474 18.31 -16.08 -14.36
C GLN A 474 17.57 -16.50 -15.64
N ILE A 475 16.78 -15.61 -16.24
CA ILE A 475 16.08 -15.89 -17.50
C ILE A 475 17.07 -16.06 -18.64
N ARG A 476 18.08 -15.19 -18.74
CA ARG A 476 19.15 -15.31 -19.75
C ARG A 476 19.91 -16.63 -19.63
N GLN A 477 20.18 -17.07 -18.39
CA GLN A 477 20.80 -18.37 -18.15
C GLN A 477 19.86 -19.52 -18.57
N THR A 478 18.58 -19.43 -18.25
CA THR A 478 17.57 -20.43 -18.62
C THR A 478 17.44 -20.56 -20.14
N LEU A 479 17.32 -19.45 -20.87
CA LEU A 479 17.25 -19.41 -22.34
C LEU A 479 18.49 -20.04 -23.01
N ARG A 480 19.69 -19.88 -22.43
CA ARG A 480 20.93 -20.51 -22.94
C ARG A 480 20.96 -22.02 -22.75
N LEU A 481 20.34 -22.52 -21.69
CA LEU A 481 20.33 -23.94 -21.32
C LEU A 481 19.12 -24.70 -21.92
N ALA A 482 18.18 -23.96 -22.54
CA ALA A 482 16.89 -24.43 -23.00
C ALA A 482 16.88 -25.02 -24.44
N ALA A 483 17.75 -25.99 -24.72
CA ALA A 483 17.64 -26.77 -25.96
C ALA A 483 16.40 -27.70 -25.97
N THR A 484 15.77 -27.93 -24.82
CA THR A 484 14.68 -28.89 -24.60
C THR A 484 13.30 -28.25 -24.37
N LEU A 485 13.20 -26.91 -24.33
CA LEU A 485 11.91 -26.24 -24.15
C LEU A 485 11.08 -26.27 -25.44
N SER A 486 9.75 -26.27 -25.29
CA SER A 486 8.85 -26.03 -26.41
C SER A 486 9.05 -24.62 -26.99
N ALA A 487 8.74 -24.44 -28.28
CA ALA A 487 8.84 -23.13 -28.93
C ALA A 487 8.01 -22.05 -28.21
N THR A 488 6.86 -22.42 -27.64
CA THR A 488 6.00 -21.51 -26.86
C THR A 488 6.62 -21.12 -25.53
N ALA A 489 7.10 -22.08 -24.73
CA ALA A 489 7.75 -21.79 -23.46
C ALA A 489 9.02 -20.93 -23.65
N ARG A 490 9.76 -21.16 -24.75
CA ARG A 490 10.91 -20.34 -25.13
C ARG A 490 10.49 -18.92 -25.52
N ALA A 491 9.42 -18.75 -26.29
CA ALA A 491 8.87 -17.43 -26.64
C ALA A 491 8.38 -16.65 -25.41
N ASP A 492 7.72 -17.31 -24.45
CA ASP A 492 7.26 -16.68 -23.21
C ASP A 492 8.45 -16.18 -22.37
N LEU A 493 9.49 -17.01 -22.24
CA LEU A 493 10.73 -16.64 -21.55
C LEU A 493 11.45 -15.49 -22.25
N ALA A 494 11.56 -15.53 -23.57
CA ALA A 494 12.15 -14.45 -24.36
C ALA A 494 11.36 -13.14 -24.21
N SER A 495 10.04 -13.21 -24.20
CA SER A 495 9.15 -12.07 -24.00
C SER A 495 9.30 -11.46 -22.61
N LEU A 496 9.35 -12.30 -21.56
CA LEU A 496 9.64 -11.85 -20.19
C LEU A 496 11.04 -11.25 -20.07
N CYS A 497 12.04 -11.86 -20.70
CA CYS A 497 13.42 -11.36 -20.76
C CYS A 497 13.47 -9.96 -21.37
N ALA A 498 12.79 -9.77 -22.50
CA ALA A 498 12.74 -8.50 -23.21
C ALA A 498 12.05 -7.42 -22.37
N MET A 499 10.92 -7.73 -21.72
CA MET A 499 10.20 -6.79 -20.86
C MET A 499 11.00 -6.37 -19.61
N LEU A 500 11.75 -7.31 -19.00
CA LEU A 500 12.62 -7.01 -17.87
C LEU A 500 13.85 -6.21 -18.30
N ALA A 501 14.48 -6.57 -19.43
CA ALA A 501 15.57 -5.79 -20.02
C ALA A 501 15.12 -4.36 -20.31
N TYR A 502 13.92 -4.19 -20.88
CA TYR A 502 13.32 -2.87 -21.09
C TYR A 502 13.14 -2.10 -19.77
N SER A 503 12.56 -2.73 -18.75
CA SER A 503 12.32 -2.10 -17.44
C SER A 503 13.62 -1.67 -16.73
N LEU A 504 14.74 -2.32 -17.02
CA LEU A 504 16.07 -1.99 -16.51
C LEU A 504 16.83 -0.97 -17.39
N GLY A 505 16.19 -0.41 -18.42
CA GLY A 505 16.79 0.54 -19.35
C GLY A 505 17.70 -0.09 -20.41
N GLN A 506 17.72 -1.42 -20.53
CA GLN A 506 18.48 -2.17 -21.53
C GLN A 506 17.67 -2.35 -22.83
N HIS A 507 17.22 -1.23 -23.41
CA HIS A 507 16.30 -1.18 -24.55
C HIS A 507 16.83 -1.90 -25.80
N ALA A 508 18.11 -1.69 -26.12
CA ALA A 508 18.75 -2.34 -27.28
C ALA A 508 18.78 -3.87 -27.13
N ASP A 509 19.07 -4.36 -25.93
CA ASP A 509 19.06 -5.79 -25.62
C ASP A 509 17.65 -6.37 -25.74
N SER A 510 16.63 -5.63 -25.26
CA SER A 510 15.23 -6.06 -25.34
C SER A 510 14.79 -6.34 -26.78
N GLN A 511 15.04 -5.40 -27.69
CA GLN A 511 14.70 -5.55 -29.12
C GLN A 511 15.53 -6.64 -29.82
N ALA A 512 16.81 -6.76 -29.48
CA ALA A 512 17.69 -7.78 -30.05
C ALA A 512 17.21 -9.21 -29.68
N ILE A 513 16.88 -9.45 -28.40
CA ILE A 513 16.38 -10.77 -27.93
C ILE A 513 15.14 -11.20 -28.72
N LEU A 514 14.18 -10.30 -28.91
CA LEU A 514 12.95 -10.60 -29.64
C LEU A 514 13.23 -10.83 -31.13
N THR A 515 14.13 -10.06 -31.73
CA THR A 515 14.49 -10.20 -33.15
C THR A 515 15.18 -11.53 -33.42
N ASP A 516 16.17 -11.89 -32.61
CA ASP A 516 16.91 -13.16 -32.74
C ASP A 516 15.98 -14.37 -32.60
N GLU A 517 15.04 -14.35 -31.64
CA GLU A 517 14.08 -15.43 -31.41
C GLU A 517 13.00 -15.52 -32.51
N ILE A 518 12.56 -14.39 -33.07
CA ILE A 518 11.65 -14.37 -34.24
C ILE A 518 12.34 -14.95 -35.47
N ASP A 519 13.58 -14.52 -35.74
CA ASP A 519 14.36 -15.01 -36.88
C ASP A 519 14.67 -16.50 -36.75
N ALA A 520 15.00 -16.97 -35.54
CA ALA A 520 15.18 -18.40 -35.26
C ALA A 520 13.89 -19.19 -35.50
N ALA A 521 12.73 -18.70 -35.02
CA ALA A 521 11.45 -19.36 -35.20
C ALA A 521 10.98 -19.40 -36.68
N ILE A 522 11.36 -18.41 -37.48
CA ILE A 522 11.07 -18.35 -38.93
C ILE A 522 12.08 -19.20 -39.74
N GLY A 523 13.33 -19.33 -39.26
CA GLY A 523 14.49 -19.78 -40.02
C GLY A 523 14.81 -21.29 -40.06
N GLU A 524 14.17 -22.17 -39.28
CA GLU A 524 14.62 -23.58 -39.18
C GLU A 524 14.01 -24.57 -40.21
N PRO A 525 14.79 -25.20 -41.10
CA PRO A 525 14.64 -26.61 -41.48
C PRO A 525 15.34 -27.54 -40.45
N PRO A 526 14.78 -28.71 -40.10
CA PRO A 526 15.36 -29.58 -39.08
C PRO A 526 16.38 -30.51 -39.74
N GLY A 527 17.67 -30.28 -39.51
CA GLY A 527 18.68 -31.23 -39.96
C GLY A 527 20.09 -30.64 -39.94
N GLN A 528 20.90 -31.17 -39.02
CA GLN A 528 22.37 -31.10 -39.00
C GLN A 528 22.99 -29.73 -38.73
N LEU A 529 23.18 -29.41 -37.45
CA LEU A 529 24.53 -29.04 -37.00
C LEU A 529 24.92 -29.94 -35.84
N ALA A 530 25.71 -30.96 -36.20
CA ALA A 530 26.59 -31.64 -35.29
C ALA A 530 27.54 -30.63 -34.63
N HIS A 531 27.75 -30.80 -33.33
CA HIS A 531 28.93 -30.44 -32.56
C HIS A 531 29.90 -29.42 -33.17
N THR A 532 29.94 -28.21 -32.61
CA THR A 532 31.21 -27.50 -32.40
C THR A 532 31.10 -26.61 -31.17
N PRO A 533 31.76 -26.96 -30.04
CA PRO A 533 31.89 -26.05 -28.91
C PRO A 533 33.02 -25.06 -29.21
N GLY A 534 32.70 -23.80 -29.50
CA GLY A 534 33.71 -22.75 -29.63
C GLY A 534 33.41 -21.69 -30.67
N ALA A 535 32.45 -20.80 -30.39
CA ALA A 535 32.48 -19.45 -30.94
C ALA A 535 31.88 -18.50 -29.89
N ALA A 536 32.77 -17.83 -29.15
CA ALA A 536 32.40 -16.76 -28.25
C ALA A 536 31.64 -15.67 -29.03
N HIS A 537 30.35 -15.53 -28.77
CA HIS A 537 29.56 -14.40 -29.20
C HIS A 537 30.07 -13.16 -28.46
N ARG A 538 30.75 -12.25 -29.18
CA ARG A 538 31.19 -10.96 -28.62
C ARG A 538 29.98 -10.06 -28.38
N PRO A 539 29.75 -9.56 -27.16
CA PRO A 539 28.81 -8.46 -26.95
C PRO A 539 29.47 -7.16 -27.42
N GLY A 540 28.81 -6.40 -28.31
CA GLY A 540 29.22 -5.03 -28.60
C GLY A 540 29.30 -4.56 -30.05
N ALA A 541 28.83 -5.32 -31.05
CA ALA A 541 28.67 -4.78 -32.40
C ALA A 541 27.33 -4.04 -32.51
N ALA A 542 27.33 -2.74 -32.22
CA ALA A 542 26.18 -1.87 -32.48
C ALA A 542 25.75 -1.99 -33.95
N HIS A 543 24.56 -2.55 -34.19
CA HIS A 543 23.87 -2.35 -35.46
C HIS A 543 23.45 -0.87 -35.54
N PRO A 544 23.67 -0.19 -36.68
CA PRO A 544 23.23 1.19 -36.82
C PRO A 544 21.70 1.25 -36.71
N PRO A 545 21.14 2.26 -36.01
CA PRO A 545 19.69 2.46 -35.96
C PRO A 545 19.20 2.77 -37.38
N GLY A 546 18.32 1.93 -37.92
CA GLY A 546 17.73 2.14 -39.25
C GLY A 546 18.17 1.18 -40.36
N ALA A 547 18.85 0.07 -40.06
CA ALA A 547 19.01 -1.00 -41.04
C ALA A 547 17.65 -1.67 -41.31
N ALA A 548 17.02 -1.31 -42.44
CA ALA A 548 15.87 -2.02 -42.96
C ALA A 548 16.18 -3.52 -43.09
N HIS A 549 15.31 -4.37 -42.54
CA HIS A 549 15.34 -5.80 -42.85
C HIS A 549 15.24 -6.00 -44.37
N PRO A 550 15.94 -7.00 -44.94
CA PRO A 550 15.78 -7.32 -46.34
C PRO A 550 14.29 -7.64 -46.62
N PRO A 551 13.71 -7.11 -47.70
CA PRO A 551 12.30 -7.34 -48.03
C PRO A 551 12.12 -8.83 -48.34
N GLY A 552 11.42 -9.58 -47.50
CA GLY A 552 11.22 -11.02 -47.75
C GLY A 552 10.71 -11.92 -46.64
N ALA A 553 10.45 -11.44 -45.42
CA ALA A 553 9.87 -12.31 -44.36
C ALA A 553 8.37 -12.58 -44.56
N ALA A 554 7.63 -11.61 -45.11
CA ALA A 554 6.17 -11.68 -45.25
C ALA A 554 5.68 -12.82 -46.18
N GLY A 555 6.53 -13.46 -46.97
CA GLY A 555 6.16 -14.56 -47.88
C GLY A 555 6.66 -15.95 -47.48
N ARG A 556 7.37 -16.10 -46.34
CA ARG A 556 7.96 -17.38 -45.95
C ARG A 556 6.94 -18.30 -45.27
N PRO A 557 6.87 -19.60 -45.63
CA PRO A 557 5.96 -20.55 -44.99
C PRO A 557 6.40 -20.81 -43.53
N VAL A 558 5.54 -20.45 -42.58
CA VAL A 558 5.74 -20.72 -41.15
C VAL A 558 5.06 -22.03 -40.78
N ARG A 559 5.78 -22.93 -40.08
CA ARG A 559 5.23 -24.21 -39.62
C ARG A 559 4.10 -24.01 -38.61
N PRO A 560 3.01 -24.81 -38.65
CA PRO A 560 1.89 -24.69 -37.72
C PRO A 560 2.29 -24.67 -36.24
N GLN A 561 3.29 -25.47 -35.85
CA GLN A 561 3.77 -25.61 -34.46
C GLN A 561 4.52 -24.36 -33.94
N ALA A 562 5.10 -23.54 -34.82
CA ALA A 562 5.85 -22.34 -34.45
C ALA A 562 4.98 -21.08 -34.39
N ARG A 563 3.76 -21.12 -34.93
CA ARG A 563 2.91 -19.92 -35.07
C ARG A 563 2.55 -19.27 -33.72
N PRO A 564 2.14 -20.00 -32.66
CA PRO A 564 1.79 -19.37 -31.37
C PRO A 564 2.99 -18.65 -30.71
N ALA A 565 4.18 -19.24 -30.85
CA ALA A 565 5.43 -18.64 -30.37
C ALA A 565 5.74 -17.33 -31.10
N ILE A 566 5.63 -17.31 -32.43
CA ILE A 566 5.87 -16.13 -33.25
C ILE A 566 4.83 -15.02 -32.95
N ILE A 567 3.56 -15.37 -32.76
CA ILE A 567 2.51 -14.42 -32.37
C ILE A 567 2.90 -13.70 -31.07
N THR A 568 3.30 -14.47 -30.05
CA THR A 568 3.69 -13.93 -28.72
C THR A 568 4.90 -13.01 -28.82
N LEU A 569 5.93 -13.41 -29.58
CA LEU A 569 7.13 -12.61 -29.79
C LEU A 569 6.83 -11.32 -30.56
N LEU A 570 5.99 -11.37 -31.60
CA LEU A 570 5.61 -10.20 -32.40
C LEU A 570 4.77 -9.20 -31.59
N LEU A 571 3.82 -9.69 -30.79
CA LEU A 571 3.03 -8.84 -29.88
C LEU A 571 3.94 -8.15 -28.87
N THR A 572 4.86 -8.90 -28.24
CA THR A 572 5.79 -8.33 -27.26
C THR A 572 6.73 -7.31 -27.92
N ARG A 573 7.27 -7.60 -29.10
CA ARG A 573 8.16 -6.68 -29.83
C ARG A 573 7.45 -5.39 -30.21
N ALA A 574 6.20 -5.49 -30.64
CA ALA A 574 5.38 -4.33 -30.92
C ALA A 574 5.10 -3.50 -29.66
N ALA A 575 4.77 -4.15 -28.54
CA ALA A 575 4.54 -3.46 -27.26
C ALA A 575 5.80 -2.74 -26.77
N VAL A 576 6.96 -3.41 -26.74
CA VAL A 576 8.26 -2.81 -26.40
C VAL A 576 8.59 -1.66 -27.35
N GLY A 577 8.36 -1.84 -28.65
CA GLY A 577 8.59 -0.81 -29.66
C GLY A 577 7.76 0.45 -29.44
N LEU A 578 6.47 0.30 -29.08
CA LEU A 578 5.61 1.44 -28.73
C LEU A 578 6.13 2.20 -27.50
N LEU A 579 6.67 1.48 -26.51
CA LEU A 579 7.25 2.11 -25.33
C LEU A 579 8.57 2.84 -25.65
N ASP A 580 9.39 2.30 -26.56
CA ASP A 580 10.66 2.88 -27.07
C ASP A 580 10.48 3.95 -28.17
N GLY A 581 9.25 4.25 -28.59
CA GLY A 581 8.94 5.17 -29.69
C GLY A 581 9.38 4.66 -31.08
N THR A 582 9.67 3.36 -31.20
CA THR A 582 9.92 2.69 -32.48
C THR A 582 8.67 1.90 -32.87
N PRO A 583 7.78 2.46 -33.71
CA PRO A 583 6.55 1.77 -34.10
C PRO A 583 6.88 0.42 -34.77
N PRO A 584 6.05 -0.62 -34.54
CA PRO A 584 6.25 -1.91 -35.18
C PRO A 584 6.21 -1.79 -36.71
N SER A 585 7.03 -2.61 -37.38
CA SER A 585 7.08 -2.62 -38.85
C SER A 585 5.72 -3.02 -39.45
N PRO A 586 5.28 -2.41 -40.57
CA PRO A 586 4.10 -2.85 -41.30
C PRO A 586 4.12 -4.33 -41.68
N ASP A 587 5.32 -4.87 -41.98
CA ASP A 587 5.50 -6.28 -42.32
C ASP A 587 5.24 -7.20 -41.12
N ASP A 588 5.70 -6.79 -39.94
CA ASP A 588 5.50 -7.53 -38.69
C ASP A 588 4.03 -7.57 -38.30
N LEU A 589 3.35 -6.42 -38.39
CA LEU A 589 1.91 -6.33 -38.15
C LEU A 589 1.12 -7.16 -39.17
N GLY A 590 1.55 -7.15 -40.44
CA GLY A 590 0.95 -7.97 -41.50
C GLY A 590 1.13 -9.47 -41.27
N LEU A 591 2.31 -9.90 -40.81
CA LEU A 591 2.58 -11.30 -40.46
C LEU A 591 1.77 -11.72 -39.22
N LEU A 592 1.79 -10.92 -38.15
CA LEU A 592 1.04 -11.17 -36.93
C LEU A 592 -0.47 -11.36 -37.22
N LEU A 593 -1.07 -10.42 -37.97
CA LEU A 593 -2.49 -10.49 -38.30
C LEU A 593 -2.85 -11.73 -39.13
N ARG A 594 -1.96 -12.14 -40.05
CA ARG A 594 -2.15 -13.34 -40.84
C ARG A 594 -2.08 -14.60 -39.99
N LEU A 595 -1.06 -14.71 -39.12
CA LEU A 595 -0.88 -15.86 -38.25
C LEU A 595 -2.03 -16.01 -37.25
N ALA A 596 -2.52 -14.90 -36.69
CA ALA A 596 -3.68 -14.91 -35.81
C ALA A 596 -4.93 -15.46 -36.52
N ARG A 597 -5.20 -15.00 -37.75
CA ARG A 597 -6.33 -15.48 -38.57
C ARG A 597 -6.20 -16.93 -38.98
N GLU A 598 -5.01 -17.36 -39.38
CA GLU A 598 -4.74 -18.77 -39.73
C GLU A 598 -4.96 -19.71 -38.55
N GLN A 599 -4.72 -19.24 -37.32
CA GLN A 599 -4.97 -20.00 -36.08
C GLN A 599 -6.37 -19.81 -35.50
N GLN A 600 -7.20 -18.95 -36.10
CA GLN A 600 -8.49 -18.54 -35.54
C GLN A 600 -8.37 -18.00 -34.11
N ASP A 601 -7.23 -17.39 -33.78
CA ASP A 601 -6.98 -16.75 -32.49
C ASP A 601 -7.51 -15.31 -32.52
N HIS A 602 -8.74 -15.16 -32.05
CA HIS A 602 -9.43 -13.86 -32.04
C HIS A 602 -8.82 -12.87 -31.06
N THR A 603 -8.21 -13.32 -29.96
CA THR A 603 -7.53 -12.44 -28.99
C THR A 603 -6.27 -11.85 -29.60
N ALA A 604 -5.45 -12.67 -30.27
CA ALA A 604 -4.28 -12.19 -31.01
C ALA A 604 -4.68 -11.32 -32.20
N GLU A 605 -5.78 -11.61 -32.90
CA GLU A 605 -6.30 -10.78 -33.98
C GLU A 605 -6.70 -9.38 -33.49
N VAL A 606 -7.37 -9.29 -32.33
CA VAL A 606 -7.68 -8.01 -31.69
C VAL A 606 -6.40 -7.26 -31.32
N GLY A 607 -5.41 -7.92 -30.71
CA GLY A 607 -4.13 -7.32 -30.40
C GLY A 607 -3.41 -6.75 -31.62
N ALA A 608 -3.36 -7.53 -32.70
CA ALA A 608 -2.76 -7.11 -33.97
C ALA A 608 -3.45 -5.89 -34.60
N LEU A 609 -4.78 -5.90 -34.64
CA LEU A 609 -5.57 -4.80 -35.19
C LEU A 609 -5.49 -3.55 -34.29
N ALA A 610 -5.48 -3.69 -32.97
CA ALA A 610 -5.34 -2.58 -32.04
C ALA A 610 -3.97 -1.90 -32.16
N LEU A 611 -2.89 -2.70 -32.23
CA LEU A 611 -1.53 -2.21 -32.50
C LEU A 611 -1.44 -1.49 -33.84
N ARG A 612 -1.99 -2.09 -34.90
CA ARG A 612 -1.99 -1.47 -36.22
C ARG A 612 -2.79 -0.17 -36.24
N GLY A 613 -3.98 -0.17 -35.62
CA GLY A 613 -4.87 0.98 -35.55
C GLY A 613 -4.23 2.16 -34.81
N VAL A 614 -3.55 1.92 -33.68
CA VAL A 614 -2.85 3.00 -32.96
C VAL A 614 -1.65 3.52 -33.75
N VAL A 615 -0.92 2.65 -34.45
CA VAL A 615 0.23 3.08 -35.29
C VAL A 615 -0.22 3.91 -36.48
N GLU A 616 -1.27 3.48 -37.19
CA GLU A 616 -1.87 4.24 -38.30
C GLU A 616 -2.42 5.59 -37.79
N ALA A 617 -3.11 5.60 -36.65
CA ALA A 617 -3.69 6.81 -36.07
C ALA A 617 -2.61 7.83 -35.66
N PHE A 618 -1.60 7.42 -34.90
CA PHE A 618 -0.48 8.29 -34.51
C PHE A 618 0.47 8.59 -35.68
N GLY A 619 0.51 7.75 -36.70
CA GLY A 619 1.23 7.99 -37.96
C GLY A 619 0.55 9.00 -38.88
N GLY A 620 -0.74 9.31 -38.64
CA GLY A 620 -1.52 10.29 -39.41
C GLY A 620 -2.30 9.70 -40.59
N ASP A 621 -2.29 8.39 -40.80
CA ASP A 621 -3.13 7.72 -41.81
C ASP A 621 -4.53 7.46 -41.25
N ILE A 622 -5.30 8.54 -41.12
CA ILE A 622 -6.64 8.52 -40.50
C ILE A 622 -7.62 7.58 -41.22
N PRO A 623 -7.69 7.51 -42.56
CA PRO A 623 -8.57 6.57 -43.25
C PRO A 623 -8.21 5.09 -43.01
N ALA A 624 -6.92 4.74 -43.04
CA ALA A 624 -6.49 3.38 -42.72
C ALA A 624 -6.82 3.04 -41.26
N ALA A 625 -6.46 3.93 -40.33
CA ALA A 625 -6.74 3.76 -38.91
C ALA A 625 -8.24 3.55 -38.64
N ALA A 626 -9.12 4.36 -39.25
CA ALA A 626 -10.57 4.21 -39.08
C ALA A 626 -11.08 2.86 -39.58
N THR A 627 -10.53 2.33 -40.67
CA THR A 627 -10.88 1.01 -41.22
C THR A 627 -10.41 -0.09 -40.27
N THR A 628 -9.14 -0.06 -39.87
CA THR A 628 -8.53 -1.04 -38.97
C THR A 628 -9.21 -1.08 -37.60
N VAL A 629 -9.45 0.09 -36.99
CA VAL A 629 -10.14 0.21 -35.69
C VAL A 629 -11.58 -0.32 -35.78
N THR A 630 -12.31 -0.03 -36.86
CA THR A 630 -13.67 -0.54 -37.04
C THR A 630 -13.69 -2.07 -37.14
N ALA A 631 -12.71 -2.67 -37.83
CA ALA A 631 -12.55 -4.12 -37.87
C ALA A 631 -12.20 -4.71 -36.49
N CYS A 632 -11.33 -4.03 -35.73
CA CYS A 632 -10.95 -4.43 -34.38
C CYS A 632 -12.16 -4.45 -33.43
N ILE A 633 -12.94 -3.35 -33.40
CA ILE A 633 -14.15 -3.22 -32.57
C ILE A 633 -15.14 -4.36 -32.86
N ALA A 634 -15.35 -4.67 -34.14
CA ALA A 634 -16.27 -5.72 -34.53
C ALA A 634 -15.92 -7.08 -33.92
N ILE A 635 -14.65 -7.36 -33.61
CA ILE A 635 -14.20 -8.60 -32.96
C ILE A 635 -14.18 -8.41 -31.44
N ALA A 636 -13.55 -7.34 -30.95
CA ALA A 636 -13.35 -7.07 -29.52
C ALA A 636 -14.67 -6.99 -28.73
N ASP A 637 -15.73 -6.39 -29.31
CA ASP A 637 -17.04 -6.28 -28.65
C ASP A 637 -17.77 -7.63 -28.52
N ARG A 638 -17.40 -8.64 -29.33
CA ARG A 638 -17.99 -9.99 -29.29
C ARG A 638 -17.20 -10.96 -28.44
N LEU A 639 -15.93 -10.66 -28.12
CA LEU A 639 -15.09 -11.51 -27.29
C LEU A 639 -15.57 -11.52 -25.83
N PRO A 640 -15.66 -12.69 -25.18
CA PRO A 640 -15.92 -12.78 -23.75
C PRO A 640 -14.82 -12.10 -22.93
N ASP A 641 -15.20 -11.52 -21.79
CA ASP A 641 -14.27 -10.91 -20.85
C ASP A 641 -13.18 -11.89 -20.36
N ALA A 642 -13.49 -13.20 -20.29
CA ALA A 642 -12.52 -14.22 -19.89
C ALA A 642 -11.36 -14.37 -20.90
N GLU A 643 -11.60 -14.17 -22.19
CA GLU A 643 -10.56 -14.29 -23.23
C GLU A 643 -9.66 -13.05 -23.30
N LEU A 644 -10.19 -11.88 -22.89
CA LEU A 644 -9.43 -10.62 -22.82
C LEU A 644 -8.81 -10.37 -21.43
N ALA A 645 -9.12 -11.21 -20.45
CA ALA A 645 -8.68 -11.07 -19.06
C ALA A 645 -7.15 -11.06 -18.94
N ASP A 646 -6.48 -11.84 -19.79
CA ASP A 646 -5.02 -11.96 -19.84
C ASP A 646 -4.37 -10.88 -20.70
N HIS A 647 -5.14 -10.15 -21.52
CA HIS A 647 -4.64 -9.13 -22.45
C HIS A 647 -5.41 -7.79 -22.39
N PRO A 648 -5.58 -7.17 -21.21
CA PRO A 648 -6.30 -5.91 -21.07
C PRO A 648 -5.62 -4.74 -21.82
N GLU A 649 -4.32 -4.85 -22.12
CA GLU A 649 -3.55 -3.90 -22.92
C GLU A 649 -4.08 -3.74 -24.36
N HIS A 650 -4.69 -4.77 -24.94
CA HIS A 650 -5.30 -4.67 -26.28
C HIS A 650 -6.43 -3.63 -26.30
N LEU A 651 -7.25 -3.59 -25.23
CA LEU A 651 -8.31 -2.59 -25.08
C LEU A 651 -7.75 -1.19 -24.82
N ALA A 652 -6.59 -1.09 -24.16
CA ALA A 652 -5.91 0.19 -23.98
C ALA A 652 -5.45 0.77 -25.32
N LEU A 653 -4.79 -0.04 -26.16
CA LEU A 653 -4.33 0.37 -27.49
C LEU A 653 -5.50 0.78 -28.39
N LEU A 654 -6.59 -0.01 -28.39
CA LEU A 654 -7.82 0.30 -29.12
C LEU A 654 -8.43 1.63 -28.63
N GLY A 655 -8.52 1.84 -27.31
CA GLY A 655 -9.02 3.08 -26.73
C GLY A 655 -8.21 4.31 -27.13
N TRP A 656 -6.88 4.19 -27.23
CA TRP A 656 -6.03 5.27 -27.73
C TRP A 656 -6.28 5.58 -29.21
N ALA A 657 -6.46 4.57 -30.05
CA ALA A 657 -6.80 4.76 -31.46
C ALA A 657 -8.16 5.45 -31.61
N ASP A 658 -9.21 5.00 -30.90
CA ASP A 658 -10.52 5.66 -30.89
C ASP A 658 -10.45 7.11 -30.43
N SER A 659 -9.65 7.36 -29.38
CA SER A 659 -9.43 8.68 -28.82
C SER A 659 -8.82 9.65 -29.85
N VAL A 660 -7.86 9.20 -30.65
CA VAL A 660 -7.26 9.98 -31.75
C VAL A 660 -8.24 10.19 -32.90
N LEU A 661 -9.05 9.18 -33.23
CA LEU A 661 -10.09 9.27 -34.26
C LEU A 661 -11.28 10.17 -33.86
N GLY A 662 -11.30 10.70 -32.64
CA GLY A 662 -12.38 11.56 -32.13
C GLY A 662 -13.57 10.80 -31.56
N ARG A 663 -13.49 9.47 -31.42
CA ARG A 663 -14.56 8.59 -30.93
C ARG A 663 -14.53 8.47 -29.39
N GLN A 664 -14.76 9.59 -28.69
CA GLN A 664 -14.54 9.65 -27.23
C GLN A 664 -15.38 8.65 -26.43
N LEU A 665 -16.63 8.38 -26.85
CA LEU A 665 -17.49 7.40 -26.18
C LEU A 665 -16.99 5.97 -26.34
N ASP A 666 -16.51 5.60 -27.53
CA ASP A 666 -15.97 4.26 -27.78
C ASP A 666 -14.66 4.07 -26.99
N ALA A 667 -13.80 5.09 -26.99
CA ALA A 667 -12.59 5.12 -26.18
C ALA A 667 -12.89 4.93 -24.68
N GLU A 668 -13.86 5.65 -24.13
CA GLU A 668 -14.27 5.49 -22.72
C GLU A 668 -14.72 4.07 -22.41
N ARG A 669 -15.53 3.46 -23.29
CA ARG A 669 -16.00 2.08 -23.13
C ARG A 669 -14.82 1.09 -23.11
N HIS A 670 -13.90 1.20 -24.06
CA HIS A 670 -12.76 0.29 -24.16
C HIS A 670 -11.81 0.43 -22.96
N PHE A 671 -11.43 1.65 -22.58
CA PHE A 671 -10.58 1.83 -21.41
C PHE A 671 -11.26 1.41 -20.11
N SER A 672 -12.57 1.67 -19.95
CA SER A 672 -13.32 1.25 -18.75
C SER A 672 -13.40 -0.27 -18.64
N ARG A 673 -13.68 -0.95 -19.75
CA ARG A 673 -13.71 -2.42 -19.82
C ARG A 673 -12.34 -3.01 -19.50
N GLY A 674 -11.28 -2.48 -20.10
CA GLY A 674 -9.90 -2.91 -19.85
C GLY A 674 -9.47 -2.67 -18.39
N ALA A 675 -9.79 -1.51 -17.81
CA ALA A 675 -9.48 -1.20 -16.41
C ALA A 675 -10.22 -2.13 -15.44
N ALA A 676 -11.48 -2.47 -15.75
CA ALA A 676 -12.24 -3.44 -14.96
C ALA A 676 -11.64 -4.85 -15.04
N LEU A 677 -11.19 -5.27 -16.23
CA LEU A 677 -10.49 -6.54 -16.42
C LEU A 677 -9.19 -6.58 -15.64
N ALA A 678 -8.32 -5.57 -15.82
CA ALA A 678 -7.04 -5.49 -15.15
C ALA A 678 -7.16 -5.54 -13.62
N ARG A 679 -8.15 -4.85 -13.04
CA ARG A 679 -8.43 -4.92 -11.59
C ARG A 679 -8.90 -6.31 -11.13
N ARG A 680 -9.73 -6.99 -11.92
CA ARG A 680 -10.22 -8.34 -11.57
C ARG A 680 -9.13 -9.39 -11.63
N THR A 681 -8.17 -9.25 -12.55
CA THR A 681 -7.07 -10.20 -12.76
C THR A 681 -5.78 -9.83 -12.03
N GLY A 682 -5.74 -8.70 -11.32
CA GLY A 682 -4.53 -8.23 -10.63
C GLY A 682 -3.41 -7.81 -11.57
N ARG A 683 -3.73 -7.39 -12.80
CA ARG A 683 -2.79 -6.88 -13.81
C ARG A 683 -2.42 -5.42 -13.56
N ASP A 684 -1.75 -5.17 -12.44
CA ASP A 684 -1.36 -3.82 -12.00
C ASP A 684 -0.34 -3.14 -12.94
N ASP A 685 0.30 -3.90 -13.82
CA ASP A 685 1.24 -3.42 -14.83
C ASP A 685 0.56 -2.67 -15.99
N THR A 686 -0.65 -3.09 -16.38
CA THR A 686 -1.40 -2.51 -17.51
C THR A 686 -2.40 -1.44 -17.08
N LEU A 687 -2.85 -1.49 -15.81
CA LEU A 687 -3.83 -0.57 -15.25
C LEU A 687 -3.42 0.92 -15.38
N PRO A 688 -2.15 1.33 -15.20
CA PRO A 688 -1.70 2.70 -15.45
C PRO A 688 -1.98 3.22 -16.86
N LEU A 689 -1.77 2.40 -17.90
CA LEU A 689 -1.99 2.78 -19.29
C LEU A 689 -3.50 3.01 -19.57
N LEU A 690 -4.35 2.14 -19.03
CA LEU A 690 -5.80 2.22 -19.14
C LEU A 690 -6.37 3.45 -18.42
N LEU A 691 -5.93 3.68 -17.18
CA LEU A 691 -6.35 4.84 -16.39
C LEU A 691 -5.81 6.16 -16.96
N GLY A 692 -4.61 6.17 -17.54
CA GLY A 692 -4.08 7.32 -18.27
C GLY A 692 -4.95 7.67 -19.49
N GLY A 693 -5.37 6.65 -20.25
CA GLY A 693 -6.33 6.80 -21.34
C GLY A 693 -7.70 7.34 -20.88
N LEU A 694 -8.25 6.79 -19.79
CA LEU A 694 -9.49 7.31 -19.18
C LEU A 694 -9.34 8.76 -18.73
N GLY A 695 -8.25 9.11 -18.08
CA GLY A 695 -8.00 10.47 -17.64
C GLY A 695 -7.98 11.47 -18.80
N ALA A 696 -7.38 11.07 -19.93
CA ALA A 696 -7.39 11.85 -21.16
C ALA A 696 -8.81 12.04 -21.73
N VAL A 697 -9.60 10.96 -21.77
CA VAL A 697 -10.99 11.01 -22.26
C VAL A 697 -11.86 11.84 -21.33
N TYR A 698 -11.79 11.61 -20.01
CA TYR A 698 -12.49 12.39 -18.98
C TYR A 698 -12.16 13.88 -19.06
N HIS A 699 -10.88 14.22 -19.26
CA HIS A 699 -10.50 15.60 -19.50
C HIS A 699 -11.24 16.18 -20.70
N ARG A 700 -11.26 15.49 -21.85
CA ARG A 700 -11.91 15.95 -23.09
C ARG A 700 -13.43 16.08 -22.95
N VAL A 701 -14.11 15.06 -22.42
CA VAL A 701 -15.58 15.07 -22.24
C VAL A 701 -16.02 15.98 -21.08
N GLY A 702 -15.07 16.61 -20.38
CA GLY A 702 -15.34 17.61 -19.36
C GLY A 702 -15.53 17.05 -17.95
N ARG A 703 -15.24 15.77 -17.70
CA ARG A 703 -15.26 15.18 -16.35
C ARG A 703 -13.93 15.45 -15.63
N LEU A 704 -13.63 16.72 -15.37
CA LEU A 704 -12.30 17.14 -14.89
C LEU A 704 -11.93 16.57 -13.51
N ALA A 705 -12.89 16.40 -12.61
CA ALA A 705 -12.68 15.78 -11.31
C ALA A 705 -12.26 14.31 -11.46
N ASP A 706 -12.92 13.57 -12.34
CA ASP A 706 -12.61 12.16 -12.61
C ASP A 706 -11.24 12.03 -13.28
N ALA A 707 -10.90 12.93 -14.22
CA ALA A 707 -9.57 12.98 -14.83
C ALA A 707 -8.46 13.15 -13.78
N ARG A 708 -8.66 14.05 -12.81
CA ARG A 708 -7.72 14.25 -11.69
C ARG A 708 -7.65 13.03 -10.78
N GLN A 709 -8.79 12.37 -10.51
CA GLN A 709 -8.83 11.16 -9.71
C GLN A 709 -8.06 10.01 -10.38
N THR A 710 -8.26 9.78 -11.68
CA THR A 710 -7.51 8.76 -12.43
C THR A 710 -6.01 9.04 -12.42
N ALA A 711 -5.60 10.32 -12.56
CA ALA A 711 -4.20 10.70 -12.49
C ALA A 711 -3.58 10.41 -11.11
N ALA A 712 -4.31 10.70 -10.02
CA ALA A 712 -3.86 10.41 -8.66
C ALA A 712 -3.75 8.90 -8.39
N GLU A 713 -4.68 8.10 -8.92
CA GLU A 713 -4.63 6.64 -8.83
C GLU A 713 -3.40 6.08 -9.55
N VAL A 714 -3.11 6.54 -10.76
CA VAL A 714 -1.91 6.12 -11.51
C VAL A 714 -0.63 6.47 -10.73
N GLN A 715 -0.54 7.66 -10.15
CA GLN A 715 0.61 8.06 -9.33
C GLN A 715 0.77 7.18 -8.08
N HIS A 716 -0.33 6.69 -7.49
CA HIS A 716 -0.27 5.75 -6.38
C HIS A 716 0.24 4.37 -6.82
N LEU A 717 -0.30 3.84 -7.92
CA LEU A 717 0.11 2.54 -8.47
C LEU A 717 1.60 2.52 -8.84
N ILE A 718 2.11 3.60 -9.45
CA ILE A 718 3.52 3.67 -9.88
C ILE A 718 4.48 3.74 -8.67
N ARG A 719 4.12 4.49 -7.61
CA ARG A 719 4.95 4.56 -6.39
C ARG A 719 5.14 3.20 -5.74
N ASN A 720 4.16 2.31 -5.85
CA ASN A 720 4.20 0.99 -5.24
C ASN A 720 4.90 -0.05 -6.14
N THR A 721 4.84 0.10 -7.47
CA THR A 721 5.34 -0.92 -8.43
C THR A 721 6.78 -0.69 -8.92
N ARG A 722 7.41 0.46 -8.63
CA ARG A 722 8.78 0.84 -9.08
C ARG A 722 8.98 0.78 -10.62
N ARG A 723 7.92 0.70 -11.43
CA ARG A 723 7.97 0.67 -12.91
C ARG A 723 7.57 2.05 -13.46
N GLY A 724 8.52 2.79 -14.02
CA GLY A 724 8.46 4.25 -14.19
C GLY A 724 7.91 4.80 -15.52
N HIS A 725 7.24 4.03 -16.36
CA HIS A 725 6.97 4.46 -17.76
C HIS A 725 5.72 5.33 -17.97
N HIS A 726 4.85 5.51 -16.97
CA HIS A 726 3.57 6.25 -17.09
C HIS A 726 3.46 7.49 -16.16
N THR A 727 4.51 7.83 -15.41
CA THR A 727 4.51 8.95 -14.44
C THR A 727 4.18 10.28 -15.11
N ASN A 728 4.82 10.53 -16.25
CA ASN A 728 4.75 11.81 -16.95
C ASN A 728 3.36 12.07 -17.54
N LEU A 729 2.69 11.03 -18.03
CA LEU A 729 1.34 11.14 -18.59
C LEU A 729 0.30 11.46 -17.51
N ALA A 730 0.34 10.78 -16.36
CA ALA A 730 -0.55 11.06 -15.25
C ALA A 730 -0.36 12.49 -14.70
N GLY A 731 0.90 12.93 -14.56
CA GLY A 731 1.22 14.30 -14.22
C GLY A 731 0.64 15.32 -15.22
N ALA A 732 0.78 15.08 -16.52
CA ALA A 732 0.25 15.96 -17.55
C ALA A 732 -1.28 16.07 -17.52
N ILE A 733 -2.00 14.96 -17.28
CA ILE A 733 -3.45 14.94 -17.12
C ILE A 733 -3.88 15.73 -15.87
N GLU A 734 -3.18 15.54 -14.76
CA GLU A 734 -3.40 16.31 -13.52
C GLU A 734 -3.21 17.80 -13.75
N ALA A 735 -2.14 18.19 -14.45
CA ALA A 735 -1.86 19.57 -14.79
C ALA A 735 -2.97 20.18 -15.66
N LEU A 736 -3.36 19.50 -16.74
CA LEU A 736 -4.43 19.95 -17.63
C LEU A 736 -5.76 20.15 -16.89
N ALA A 737 -6.19 19.18 -16.08
CA ALA A 737 -7.42 19.30 -15.29
C ALA A 737 -7.33 20.44 -14.24
N GLY A 738 -6.17 20.56 -13.56
CA GLY A 738 -5.94 21.55 -12.52
C GLY A 738 -6.00 22.99 -13.01
N VAL A 739 -5.59 23.27 -14.26
CA VAL A 739 -5.64 24.62 -14.84
C VAL A 739 -7.06 25.19 -14.82
N TRP A 740 -8.06 24.37 -15.13
CA TRP A 740 -9.46 24.81 -15.24
C TRP A 740 -10.27 24.66 -13.94
N ILE A 741 -9.86 23.78 -13.03
CA ILE A 741 -10.50 23.60 -11.73
C ILE A 741 -10.08 24.72 -10.76
N ASP A 742 -8.79 24.81 -10.41
CA ASP A 742 -8.31 25.59 -9.26
C ASP A 742 -7.08 26.46 -9.57
N GLY A 743 -6.47 26.31 -10.76
CA GLY A 743 -5.28 27.07 -11.13
C GLY A 743 -3.97 26.54 -10.56
N HIS A 744 -3.98 25.42 -9.84
CA HIS A 744 -2.74 24.76 -9.42
C HIS A 744 -2.08 23.98 -10.58
N GLY A 745 -2.81 23.77 -11.68
CA GLY A 745 -2.32 23.04 -12.85
C GLY A 745 -1.05 23.62 -13.48
N SER A 746 -0.89 24.95 -13.55
CA SER A 746 0.33 25.56 -14.12
C SER A 746 1.55 25.40 -13.23
N ARG A 747 1.38 25.35 -11.90
CA ARG A 747 2.49 24.99 -10.99
C ARG A 747 2.92 23.54 -11.19
N ARG A 748 1.94 22.62 -11.29
CA ARG A 748 2.23 21.21 -11.56
C ARG A 748 2.92 21.02 -12.91
N ALA A 749 2.45 21.72 -13.94
CA ALA A 749 3.07 21.73 -15.27
C ALA A 749 4.52 22.23 -15.23
N ALA A 750 4.81 23.29 -14.46
CA ALA A 750 6.15 23.80 -14.28
C ALA A 750 7.08 22.76 -13.61
N THR A 751 6.60 22.09 -12.55
CA THR A 751 7.35 21.01 -11.89
C THR A 751 7.63 19.85 -12.85
N LEU A 752 6.64 19.43 -13.63
CA LEU A 752 6.80 18.36 -14.62
C LEU A 752 7.82 18.71 -15.72
N ALA A 753 7.80 19.96 -16.19
CA ALA A 753 8.78 20.43 -17.16
C ALA A 753 10.21 20.43 -16.59
N GLU A 754 10.37 20.77 -15.31
CA GLU A 754 11.66 20.70 -14.60
C GLU A 754 12.12 19.25 -14.40
N GLU A 755 11.21 18.36 -13.98
CA GLU A 755 11.47 16.91 -13.87
C GLU A 755 11.93 16.32 -15.21
N ALA A 756 11.23 16.62 -16.31
CA ALA A 756 11.58 16.16 -17.65
C ALA A 756 12.93 16.72 -18.13
N ALA A 757 13.28 17.97 -17.79
CA ALA A 757 14.58 18.54 -18.12
C ALA A 757 15.73 17.88 -17.35
N ILE A 758 15.51 17.53 -16.08
CA ILE A 758 16.50 16.82 -15.23
C ILE A 758 16.72 15.39 -15.72
N GLU A 759 15.66 14.66 -16.07
CA GLU A 759 15.76 13.31 -16.67
C GLU A 759 16.62 13.34 -17.94
N ARG A 760 16.45 14.36 -18.78
CA ARG A 760 17.26 14.54 -20.00
C ARG A 760 18.73 14.83 -19.72
N PHE A 761 19.05 15.53 -18.63
CA PHE A 761 20.44 15.90 -18.28
C PHE A 761 21.20 14.78 -17.57
N THR A 762 20.49 13.90 -16.85
CA THR A 762 21.07 12.81 -16.05
C THR A 762 21.21 11.50 -16.84
N ALA A 763 20.44 11.31 -17.92
CA ALA A 763 20.55 10.15 -18.81
C ALA A 763 21.76 10.27 -19.78
N ARG A 764 22.48 9.14 -20.01
CA ARG A 764 23.48 8.97 -21.09
C ARG A 764 22.89 9.34 -22.48
N PRO A 765 23.70 9.67 -23.50
CA PRO A 765 23.40 10.71 -24.50
C PRO A 765 22.36 10.26 -25.52
N THR A 766 21.09 10.35 -25.11
CA THR A 766 19.84 10.63 -25.84
C THR A 766 18.72 9.90 -25.08
N PRO A 767 17.88 10.61 -24.31
CA PRO A 767 16.61 10.02 -23.90
C PRO A 767 15.85 9.67 -25.18
N ARG A 768 15.72 8.37 -25.46
CA ARG A 768 14.96 7.88 -26.62
C ARG A 768 13.50 8.27 -26.41
N ARG A 769 12.92 8.91 -27.43
CA ARG A 769 11.57 9.46 -27.41
C ARG A 769 10.54 8.35 -27.34
N SER A 770 9.45 8.58 -26.64
CA SER A 770 8.31 7.67 -26.55
C SER A 770 7.05 8.46 -26.87
N TRP A 771 6.08 7.86 -27.58
CA TRP A 771 4.82 8.54 -27.91
C TRP A 771 4.10 9.08 -26.67
N TRP A 772 4.11 8.32 -25.57
CA TRP A 772 3.50 8.77 -24.32
C TRP A 772 4.26 9.92 -23.68
N GLY A 773 5.59 9.94 -23.83
CA GLY A 773 6.44 11.05 -23.40
C GLY A 773 6.15 12.33 -24.19
N ASP A 774 6.01 12.22 -25.51
CA ASP A 774 5.68 13.35 -26.37
C ASP A 774 4.27 13.89 -26.08
N VAL A 775 3.28 13.01 -25.93
CA VAL A 775 1.91 13.39 -25.49
C VAL A 775 1.97 14.14 -24.16
N ALA A 776 2.67 13.58 -23.16
CA ALA A 776 2.79 14.20 -21.84
C ALA A 776 3.47 15.58 -21.91
N ALA A 777 4.53 15.73 -22.70
CA ALA A 777 5.23 16.99 -22.88
C ALA A 777 4.35 18.07 -23.54
N ILE A 778 3.64 17.72 -24.62
CA ILE A 778 2.73 18.67 -25.30
C ILE A 778 1.56 19.07 -24.40
N TRP A 779 1.00 18.13 -23.65
CA TRP A 779 -0.08 18.43 -22.69
C TRP A 779 0.40 19.27 -21.51
N THR A 780 1.61 19.02 -21.02
CA THR A 780 2.26 19.84 -19.99
C THR A 780 2.50 21.26 -20.49
N ALA A 781 3.00 21.42 -21.71
CA ALA A 781 3.19 22.72 -22.34
C ALA A 781 1.86 23.48 -22.50
N TYR A 782 0.81 22.79 -22.97
CA TYR A 782 -0.51 23.37 -23.13
C TYR A 782 -1.13 23.82 -21.79
N ALA A 783 -0.97 23.00 -20.73
CA ALA A 783 -1.39 23.35 -19.38
C ALA A 783 -0.59 24.56 -18.82
N ALA A 784 0.71 24.63 -19.10
CA ALA A 784 1.55 25.76 -18.69
C ALA A 784 1.06 27.07 -19.34
N GLU A 785 0.77 27.08 -20.64
CA GLU A 785 0.35 28.30 -21.33
C GLU A 785 -1.01 28.84 -20.85
N THR A 786 -1.97 27.96 -20.56
CA THR A 786 -3.35 28.37 -20.33
C THR A 786 -3.57 29.20 -19.05
N ASP A 787 -2.62 29.24 -18.10
CA ASP A 787 -2.77 29.99 -16.84
C ASP A 787 -1.52 30.79 -16.41
N SER A 788 -1.41 32.02 -16.95
CA SER A 788 -0.34 32.99 -16.62
C SER A 788 1.08 32.43 -16.71
N GLY A 789 1.24 31.26 -17.33
CA GLY A 789 2.49 30.54 -17.33
C GLY A 789 3.54 31.23 -18.16
N ASP A 790 4.74 30.66 -18.09
CA ASP A 790 5.92 31.17 -18.76
C ASP A 790 5.87 30.78 -20.25
N PRO A 791 5.63 31.74 -21.17
CA PRO A 791 5.56 31.45 -22.60
C PRO A 791 6.90 30.95 -23.14
N HIS A 792 8.04 31.35 -22.55
CA HIS A 792 9.35 30.84 -22.97
C HIS A 792 9.52 29.37 -22.63
N ARG A 793 9.11 28.93 -21.44
CA ARG A 793 9.14 27.50 -21.06
C ARG A 793 8.24 26.65 -21.94
N THR A 794 7.05 27.17 -22.28
CA THR A 794 6.12 26.49 -23.20
C THR A 794 6.78 26.28 -24.56
N MET A 795 7.35 27.34 -25.13
CA MET A 795 8.03 27.26 -26.43
C MET A 795 9.23 26.32 -26.39
N ALA A 796 10.08 26.42 -25.36
CA ALA A 796 11.24 25.54 -25.20
C ALA A 796 10.83 24.06 -25.13
N LEU A 797 9.85 23.72 -24.28
CA LEU A 797 9.39 22.34 -24.13
C LEU A 797 8.83 21.78 -25.45
N ILE A 798 8.04 22.57 -26.20
CA ILE A 798 7.47 22.13 -27.48
C ILE A 798 8.55 22.00 -28.56
N LEU A 799 9.44 22.98 -28.71
CA LEU A 799 10.47 22.97 -29.74
C LEU A 799 11.52 21.88 -29.50
N ASP A 800 11.92 21.68 -28.24
CA ASP A 800 12.85 20.60 -27.86
C ASP A 800 12.23 19.22 -28.10
N THR A 801 10.95 19.07 -27.78
CA THR A 801 10.21 17.82 -28.02
C THR A 801 9.81 17.67 -29.49
N GLY A 802 9.81 18.73 -30.29
CA GLY A 802 9.46 18.67 -31.71
C GLY A 802 10.61 18.54 -32.69
N GLY A 803 11.85 18.67 -32.22
CA GLY A 803 13.01 18.70 -33.11
C GLY A 803 13.12 20.02 -33.88
N GLY A 804 12.74 21.13 -33.25
CA GLY A 804 12.81 22.48 -33.81
C GLY A 804 11.50 22.99 -34.40
N GLU A 805 11.59 24.04 -35.23
CA GLU A 805 10.44 24.82 -35.69
C GLU A 805 9.43 24.05 -36.55
N THR A 806 9.87 23.01 -37.26
CA THR A 806 8.98 22.21 -38.11
C THR A 806 8.16 21.18 -37.32
N LEU A 807 8.50 20.96 -36.05
CA LEU A 807 7.94 19.90 -35.21
C LEU A 807 7.98 18.51 -35.90
N ALA A 808 8.97 18.29 -36.77
CA ALA A 808 9.05 17.12 -37.64
C ALA A 808 9.16 15.80 -36.86
N GLU A 809 9.71 15.86 -35.65
CA GLU A 809 9.90 14.70 -34.80
C GLU A 809 8.67 14.40 -33.92
N LEU A 810 7.64 15.27 -33.90
CA LEU A 810 6.35 14.93 -33.29
C LEU A 810 5.49 14.10 -34.24
N SER A 811 4.73 13.18 -33.66
CA SER A 811 3.58 12.54 -34.30
C SER A 811 2.66 13.60 -34.94
N PRO A 812 2.20 13.40 -36.20
CA PRO A 812 1.33 14.34 -36.90
C PRO A 812 0.09 14.78 -36.11
N VAL A 813 -0.51 13.88 -35.32
CA VAL A 813 -1.74 14.19 -34.55
C VAL A 813 -1.53 15.12 -33.35
N LEU A 814 -0.27 15.33 -32.94
CA LEU A 814 0.08 16.26 -31.86
C LEU A 814 0.41 17.67 -32.37
N ARG A 815 0.76 17.80 -33.66
CA ARG A 815 1.26 19.06 -34.24
C ARG A 815 0.23 20.20 -34.19
N PRO A 816 -1.07 20.02 -34.51
CA PRO A 816 -2.02 21.14 -34.46
C PRO A 816 -2.14 21.74 -33.06
N MET A 817 -2.22 20.91 -32.01
CA MET A 817 -2.27 21.36 -30.62
C MET A 817 -0.95 22.03 -30.17
N ALA A 818 0.20 21.48 -30.60
CA ALA A 818 1.50 22.08 -30.31
C ALA A 818 1.65 23.46 -30.97
N PHE A 819 1.27 23.60 -32.24
CA PHE A 819 1.28 24.88 -32.94
C PHE A 819 0.29 25.89 -32.33
N GLU A 820 -0.90 25.47 -31.88
CA GLU A 820 -1.82 26.36 -31.14
C GLU A 820 -1.16 26.94 -29.89
N ALA A 821 -0.50 26.11 -29.08
CA ALA A 821 0.21 26.56 -27.89
C ALA A 821 1.38 27.49 -28.22
N LEU A 822 2.16 27.21 -29.28
CA LEU A 822 3.21 28.10 -29.77
C LEU A 822 2.66 29.45 -30.25
N THR A 823 1.50 29.46 -30.92
CA THR A 823 0.84 30.70 -31.33
C THR A 823 0.41 31.53 -30.12
N ALA A 824 -0.24 30.90 -29.13
CA ALA A 824 -0.67 31.58 -27.92
C ALA A 824 0.51 32.17 -27.13
N ALA A 825 1.60 31.39 -26.96
CA ALA A 825 2.82 31.85 -26.30
C ALA A 825 3.50 33.01 -27.05
N SER A 826 3.63 32.90 -28.38
CA SER A 826 4.25 33.96 -29.20
C SER A 826 3.46 35.26 -29.18
N GLU A 827 2.12 35.16 -29.15
CA GLU A 827 1.26 36.33 -29.07
C GLU A 827 1.36 37.03 -27.72
N ARG A 828 1.47 36.28 -26.61
CA ARG A 828 1.75 36.85 -25.27
C ARG A 828 3.10 37.55 -25.18
N LEU A 829 4.09 37.08 -25.94
CA LEU A 829 5.41 37.71 -26.06
C LEU A 829 5.41 38.93 -27.00
N GLY A 830 4.30 39.21 -27.68
CA GLY A 830 4.18 40.32 -28.63
C GLY A 830 4.80 40.05 -30.00
N ASP A 831 5.23 38.81 -30.31
CA ASP A 831 5.74 38.45 -31.63
C ASP A 831 4.60 38.02 -32.56
N ALA A 832 3.91 39.01 -33.13
CA ALA A 832 2.84 38.78 -34.09
C ALA A 832 3.30 38.05 -35.37
N SER A 833 4.59 38.12 -35.70
CA SER A 833 5.13 37.43 -36.87
C SER A 833 5.24 35.93 -36.62
N ALA A 834 5.78 35.53 -35.47
CA ALA A 834 5.87 34.13 -35.05
C ALA A 834 4.49 33.55 -34.80
N ALA A 835 3.60 34.29 -34.13
CA ALA A 835 2.22 33.86 -33.90
C ALA A 835 1.50 33.49 -35.20
N ARG A 836 1.64 34.31 -36.26
CA ARG A 836 1.08 34.01 -37.59
C ARG A 836 1.71 32.77 -38.22
N ARG A 837 3.05 32.64 -38.20
CA ARG A 837 3.75 31.45 -38.74
C ARG A 837 3.28 30.16 -38.07
N TRP A 838 3.15 30.16 -36.75
CA TRP A 838 2.65 29.00 -36.01
C TRP A 838 1.19 28.68 -36.33
N ALA A 839 0.35 29.70 -36.51
CA ALA A 839 -1.03 29.48 -36.93
C ALA A 839 -1.15 28.91 -38.35
N ASP A 840 -0.28 29.34 -39.28
CA ASP A 840 -0.16 28.73 -40.62
C ASP A 840 0.24 27.24 -40.51
N GLY A 841 1.20 26.92 -39.64
CA GLY A 841 1.64 25.55 -39.38
C GLY A 841 0.54 24.66 -38.78
N ALA A 842 -0.29 25.21 -37.88
CA ALA A 842 -1.43 24.50 -37.32
C ALA A 842 -2.47 24.13 -38.39
N GLU A 843 -2.73 25.03 -39.32
CA GLU A 843 -3.67 24.84 -40.44
C GLU A 843 -3.18 23.74 -41.40
N GLN A 844 -1.92 23.83 -41.84
CA GLN A 844 -1.30 22.81 -42.70
C GLN A 844 -1.30 21.43 -42.03
N ALA A 845 -0.97 21.36 -40.74
CA ALA A 845 -0.97 20.10 -40.00
C ALA A 845 -2.39 19.51 -39.85
N ALA A 846 -3.40 20.35 -39.64
CA ALA A 846 -4.78 19.91 -39.49
C ALA A 846 -5.42 19.44 -40.81
N GLU A 847 -5.11 20.10 -41.92
CA GLU A 847 -5.59 19.71 -43.26
C GLU A 847 -5.15 18.30 -43.64
N GLY A 848 -3.90 17.93 -43.34
CA GLY A 848 -3.37 16.59 -43.61
C GLY A 848 -4.07 15.45 -42.86
N LEU A 849 -4.71 15.75 -41.72
CA LEU A 849 -5.39 14.74 -40.88
C LEU A 849 -6.89 14.60 -41.19
N ASN A 850 -7.51 15.64 -41.75
CA ASN A 850 -8.94 15.69 -42.06
C ASN A 850 -9.87 15.32 -40.87
N LEU A 851 -9.46 15.67 -39.64
CA LEU A 851 -10.24 15.47 -38.42
C LEU A 851 -10.84 16.81 -37.96
N GLY A 852 -12.14 16.83 -37.66
CA GLY A 852 -12.86 18.06 -37.29
C GLY A 852 -12.27 18.77 -36.08
N TYR A 853 -11.93 18.06 -35.00
CA TYR A 853 -11.36 18.67 -33.81
C TYR A 853 -9.92 19.19 -34.03
N GLN A 854 -9.16 18.59 -34.96
CA GLN A 854 -7.81 19.08 -35.32
C GLN A 854 -7.89 20.41 -36.07
N ARG A 855 -8.89 20.57 -36.94
CA ARG A 855 -9.22 21.89 -37.53
C ARG A 855 -9.67 22.89 -36.45
N GLY A 856 -10.28 22.41 -35.36
CA GLY A 856 -10.56 23.21 -34.17
C GLY A 856 -9.30 23.83 -33.57
N HIS A 857 -8.23 23.05 -33.40
CA HIS A 857 -6.93 23.56 -32.94
C HIS A 857 -6.34 24.61 -33.91
N ALA A 858 -6.42 24.38 -35.23
CA ALA A 858 -5.97 25.35 -36.22
C ALA A 858 -6.74 26.69 -36.16
N LEU A 859 -8.08 26.64 -36.01
CA LEU A 859 -8.90 27.84 -35.84
C LEU A 859 -8.63 28.55 -34.52
N ALA A 860 -8.38 27.81 -33.43
CA ALA A 860 -7.95 28.38 -32.16
C ALA A 860 -6.60 29.09 -32.31
N ALA A 861 -5.62 28.48 -32.98
CA ALA A 861 -4.33 29.11 -33.28
C ALA A 861 -4.51 30.43 -34.05
N ARG A 862 -5.33 30.44 -35.11
CA ARG A 862 -5.69 31.67 -35.84
C ARG A 862 -6.33 32.72 -34.95
N ALA A 863 -7.24 32.32 -34.06
CA ALA A 863 -7.88 33.22 -33.12
C ALA A 863 -6.85 33.83 -32.14
N HIS A 864 -5.93 33.02 -31.61
CA HIS A 864 -4.83 33.49 -30.77
C HIS A 864 -3.97 34.52 -31.49
N ALA A 865 -3.59 34.29 -32.75
CA ALA A 865 -2.73 35.19 -33.52
C ALA A 865 -3.31 36.59 -33.75
N VAL A 866 -4.65 36.74 -33.71
CA VAL A 866 -5.33 38.01 -34.01
C VAL A 866 -6.14 38.58 -32.84
N ARG A 867 -6.13 37.95 -31.65
CA ARG A 867 -7.01 38.33 -30.53
C ARG A 867 -6.86 39.77 -30.04
N HIS A 868 -5.65 40.33 -30.07
CA HIS A 868 -5.42 41.73 -29.71
C HIS A 868 -5.55 42.69 -30.89
N ALA A 869 -5.18 42.27 -32.10
CA ALA A 869 -5.25 43.12 -33.30
C ALA A 869 -6.68 43.27 -33.83
N GLU A 870 -7.43 42.16 -33.89
CA GLU A 870 -8.77 42.06 -34.46
C GLU A 870 -9.71 41.25 -33.53
N PRO A 871 -10.04 41.79 -32.34
CA PRO A 871 -10.76 41.05 -31.30
C PRO A 871 -12.14 40.54 -31.73
N ALA A 872 -12.82 41.23 -32.66
CA ALA A 872 -14.10 40.77 -33.21
C ALA A 872 -13.93 39.53 -34.11
N ALA A 873 -12.87 39.50 -34.93
CA ALA A 873 -12.56 38.36 -35.79
C ALA A 873 -12.12 37.15 -34.96
N ALA A 874 -11.25 37.37 -33.97
CA ALA A 874 -10.85 36.32 -33.03
C ALA A 874 -12.05 35.69 -32.30
N GLY A 875 -13.01 36.51 -31.85
CA GLY A 875 -14.24 36.02 -31.23
C GLY A 875 -15.08 35.08 -32.12
N ALA A 876 -15.11 35.35 -33.43
CA ALA A 876 -15.79 34.49 -34.41
C ALA A 876 -15.00 33.20 -34.68
N LEU A 877 -13.66 33.27 -34.76
CA LEU A 877 -12.80 32.11 -34.93
C LEU A 877 -12.87 31.16 -33.73
N TYR A 878 -12.86 31.70 -32.51
CA TYR A 878 -13.05 30.91 -31.28
C TYR A 878 -14.40 30.20 -31.24
N GLN A 879 -15.47 30.81 -31.73
CA GLN A 879 -16.77 30.15 -31.85
C GLN A 879 -16.72 28.96 -32.79
N GLN A 880 -16.15 29.13 -33.99
CA GLN A 880 -16.03 28.07 -34.98
C GLN A 880 -15.19 26.91 -34.46
N ALA A 881 -14.07 27.21 -33.79
CA ALA A 881 -13.26 26.21 -33.11
C ALA A 881 -14.07 25.46 -32.03
N ALA A 882 -14.80 26.19 -31.18
CA ALA A 882 -15.64 25.60 -30.13
C ALA A 882 -16.75 24.68 -30.70
N ASP A 883 -17.32 25.02 -31.85
CA ASP A 883 -18.34 24.20 -32.52
C ASP A 883 -17.74 22.89 -33.07
N LEU A 884 -16.50 22.90 -33.57
CA LEU A 884 -15.78 21.68 -33.97
C LEU A 884 -15.45 20.78 -32.78
N PHE A 885 -15.02 21.34 -31.66
CA PHE A 885 -14.83 20.57 -30.42
C PHE A 885 -16.15 20.03 -29.87
N ALA A 886 -17.25 20.77 -30.00
CA ALA A 886 -18.58 20.30 -29.63
C ALA A 886 -18.99 19.06 -30.44
N ALA A 887 -18.76 19.07 -31.76
CA ALA A 887 -19.07 17.95 -32.65
C ALA A 887 -18.26 16.69 -32.31
N ALA A 888 -17.06 16.85 -31.74
CA ALA A 888 -16.22 15.75 -31.26
C ALA A 888 -16.43 15.37 -29.79
N GLY A 889 -17.43 15.95 -29.11
CA GLY A 889 -17.72 15.68 -27.69
C GLY A 889 -16.68 16.25 -26.71
N MET A 890 -15.81 17.15 -27.15
CA MET A 890 -14.72 17.73 -26.34
C MET A 890 -15.21 18.98 -25.58
N LEU A 891 -16.01 18.77 -24.55
CA LEU A 891 -16.68 19.84 -23.80
C LEU A 891 -15.72 20.78 -23.07
N SER A 892 -14.57 20.30 -22.61
CA SER A 892 -13.64 21.10 -21.82
C SER A 892 -12.92 22.16 -22.67
N LEU A 893 -12.39 21.76 -23.83
CA LEU A 893 -11.82 22.67 -24.83
C LEU A 893 -12.89 23.62 -25.40
N ARG A 894 -14.10 23.12 -25.69
CA ARG A 894 -15.23 23.97 -26.08
C ARG A 894 -15.49 25.08 -25.06
N THR A 895 -15.51 24.73 -23.78
CA THR A 895 -15.74 25.69 -22.69
C THR A 895 -14.66 26.75 -22.66
N TYR A 896 -13.39 26.33 -22.69
CA TYR A 896 -12.24 27.23 -22.71
C TYR A 896 -12.33 28.25 -23.87
N LEU A 897 -12.56 27.78 -25.10
CA LEU A 897 -12.59 28.66 -26.27
C LEU A 897 -13.80 29.61 -26.28
N LEU A 898 -14.95 29.21 -25.75
CA LEU A 898 -16.09 30.13 -25.57
C LEU A 898 -15.79 31.25 -24.56
N VAL A 899 -15.02 30.96 -23.51
CA VAL A 899 -14.53 32.01 -22.59
C VAL A 899 -13.61 32.97 -23.33
N GLN A 900 -12.62 32.47 -24.07
CA GLN A 900 -11.68 33.31 -24.83
C GLN A 900 -12.40 34.15 -25.90
N GLY A 901 -13.32 33.55 -26.65
CA GLY A 901 -14.15 34.24 -27.64
C GLY A 901 -15.01 35.34 -27.03
N GLY A 902 -15.68 35.04 -25.91
CA GLY A 902 -16.50 36.00 -25.19
C GLY A 902 -15.70 37.21 -24.68
N LEU A 903 -14.47 36.98 -24.19
CA LEU A 903 -13.55 38.04 -23.79
C LEU A 903 -13.12 38.91 -24.97
N CYS A 904 -12.79 38.32 -26.12
CA CYS A 904 -12.42 39.05 -27.32
C CYS A 904 -13.60 39.89 -27.84
N LEU A 905 -14.81 39.32 -27.89
CA LEU A 905 -16.01 40.06 -28.28
C LEU A 905 -16.33 41.21 -27.31
N ALA A 906 -16.13 41.01 -26.00
CA ALA A 906 -16.29 42.05 -25.00
C ALA A 906 -15.27 43.18 -25.21
N ALA A 907 -14.01 42.86 -25.52
CA ALA A 907 -12.97 43.83 -25.84
C ALA A 907 -13.27 44.61 -27.13
N ALA A 908 -13.92 43.96 -28.10
CA ALA A 908 -14.38 44.59 -29.34
C ALA A 908 -15.68 45.41 -29.20
N GLY A 909 -16.25 45.51 -27.99
CA GLY A 909 -17.54 46.18 -27.76
C GLY A 909 -18.75 45.44 -28.32
N ARG A 910 -18.65 44.13 -28.58
CA ARG A 910 -19.77 43.30 -29.07
C ARG A 910 -20.54 42.68 -27.91
N THR A 911 -21.21 43.53 -27.11
CA THR A 911 -21.85 43.17 -25.84
C THR A 911 -22.82 41.98 -25.94
N ASN A 912 -23.77 42.01 -26.88
CA ASN A 912 -24.77 40.93 -27.01
C ASN A 912 -24.15 39.58 -27.45
N PRO A 913 -23.32 39.52 -28.51
CA PRO A 913 -22.57 38.31 -28.83
C PRO A 913 -21.67 37.79 -27.69
N ALA A 914 -20.96 38.69 -27.00
CA ALA A 914 -20.10 38.35 -25.87
C ALA A 914 -20.92 37.73 -24.71
N ALA A 915 -22.03 38.36 -24.33
CA ALA A 915 -22.90 37.87 -23.26
C ALA A 915 -23.46 36.49 -23.57
N ARG A 916 -23.87 36.22 -24.82
CA ARG A 916 -24.34 34.89 -25.24
C ARG A 916 -23.26 33.82 -25.14
N GLN A 917 -22.06 34.09 -25.63
CA GLN A 917 -20.95 33.13 -25.54
C GLN A 917 -20.55 32.85 -24.09
N LEU A 918 -20.43 33.91 -23.28
CA LEU A 918 -20.08 33.79 -21.86
C LEU A 918 -21.16 33.04 -21.06
N ALA A 919 -22.44 33.24 -21.36
CA ALA A 919 -23.53 32.51 -20.70
C ALA A 919 -23.44 31.00 -20.95
N VAL A 920 -23.23 30.59 -22.20
CA VAL A 920 -23.03 29.17 -22.55
C VAL A 920 -21.76 28.62 -21.88
N ALA A 921 -20.67 29.40 -21.86
CA ALA A 921 -19.44 29.00 -21.20
C ALA A 921 -19.61 28.79 -19.69
N ILE A 922 -20.45 29.60 -19.01
CA ILE A 922 -20.74 29.46 -17.57
C ILE A 922 -21.48 28.14 -17.30
N GLU A 923 -22.48 27.82 -18.11
CA GLU A 923 -23.24 26.57 -17.99
C GLU A 923 -22.33 25.35 -18.18
N LEU A 924 -21.55 25.35 -19.26
CA LEU A 924 -20.61 24.28 -19.55
C LEU A 924 -19.53 24.16 -18.49
N ALA A 925 -18.98 25.27 -18.00
CA ALA A 925 -18.02 25.26 -16.90
C ALA A 925 -18.60 24.64 -15.62
N GLY A 926 -19.88 24.87 -15.33
CA GLY A 926 -20.60 24.20 -14.25
C GLY A 926 -20.69 22.70 -14.45
N ARG A 927 -21.07 22.25 -15.66
CA ARG A 927 -21.12 20.82 -16.02
C ARG A 927 -19.76 20.15 -15.96
N CYS A 928 -18.69 20.87 -16.30
CA CYS A 928 -17.35 20.32 -16.33
C CYS A 928 -16.61 20.37 -14.97
N GLY A 929 -17.15 21.07 -13.97
CA GLY A 929 -16.41 21.38 -12.75
C GLY A 929 -15.23 22.35 -12.97
N ALA A 930 -15.23 23.10 -14.09
CA ALA A 930 -14.19 24.07 -14.43
C ALA A 930 -14.41 25.39 -13.68
N HIS A 931 -14.28 25.36 -12.35
CA HIS A 931 -14.66 26.47 -11.47
C HIS A 931 -13.97 27.78 -11.83
N ARG A 932 -12.69 27.71 -12.22
CA ARG A 932 -11.90 28.88 -12.61
C ARG A 932 -12.39 29.50 -13.92
N LEU A 933 -12.60 28.70 -14.96
CA LEU A 933 -13.14 29.18 -16.25
C LEU A 933 -14.53 29.80 -16.04
N GLY A 934 -15.37 29.17 -15.23
CA GLY A 934 -16.68 29.71 -14.89
C GLY A 934 -16.59 31.04 -14.13
N ALA A 935 -15.60 31.20 -13.22
CA ALA A 935 -15.38 32.44 -12.50
C ALA A 935 -14.91 33.57 -13.44
N GLN A 936 -14.00 33.26 -14.36
CA GLN A 936 -13.53 34.19 -15.40
C GLN A 936 -14.69 34.66 -16.29
N ALA A 937 -15.52 33.73 -16.77
CA ALA A 937 -16.68 34.04 -17.60
C ALA A 937 -17.72 34.89 -16.86
N ARG A 938 -18.02 34.56 -15.59
CA ARG A 938 -18.93 35.35 -14.74
C ARG A 938 -18.39 36.77 -14.48
N ALA A 939 -17.08 36.92 -14.26
CA ALA A 939 -16.47 38.23 -14.07
C ALA A 939 -16.59 39.10 -15.33
N ALA A 940 -16.32 38.52 -16.50
CA ALA A 940 -16.50 39.20 -17.78
C ALA A 940 -17.96 39.60 -18.04
N LEU A 941 -18.91 38.71 -17.75
CA LEU A 941 -20.33 38.99 -17.91
C LEU A 941 -20.82 40.11 -16.97
N ARG A 942 -20.40 40.10 -15.69
CA ARG A 942 -20.69 41.19 -14.76
C ARG A 942 -20.15 42.53 -15.23
N ALA A 943 -18.91 42.56 -15.73
CA ALA A 943 -18.32 43.78 -16.27
C ALA A 943 -19.11 44.33 -17.48
N LEU A 944 -19.70 43.47 -18.31
CA LEU A 944 -20.59 43.89 -19.40
C LEU A 944 -21.91 44.46 -18.87
N ASP A 945 -22.51 43.81 -17.86
CA ASP A 945 -23.77 44.28 -17.24
C ASP A 945 -23.59 45.61 -16.49
N GLU A 946 -22.47 45.81 -15.80
CA GLU A 946 -22.12 47.07 -15.15
C GLU A 946 -21.98 48.21 -16.16
N ARG A 947 -21.29 47.97 -17.29
CA ARG A 947 -21.17 48.95 -18.39
C ARG A 947 -22.52 49.29 -19.01
N ARG A 948 -23.39 48.29 -19.21
CA ARG A 948 -24.74 48.49 -19.72
C ARG A 948 -25.60 49.29 -18.74
N SER A 949 -25.52 48.96 -17.45
CA SER A 949 -26.26 49.67 -16.39
C SER A 949 -25.83 51.12 -16.27
N ALA A 950 -24.51 51.40 -16.30
CA ALA A 950 -23.99 52.77 -16.33
C ALA A 950 -24.47 53.58 -17.55
N GLY A 951 -24.61 52.93 -18.72
CA GLY A 951 -25.21 53.55 -19.92
C GLY A 951 -26.70 53.88 -19.75
N VAL A 952 -27.46 53.01 -19.07
CA VAL A 952 -28.89 53.23 -18.75
C VAL A 952 -29.06 54.32 -17.68
N ASP A 953 -28.19 54.37 -16.68
CA ASP A 953 -28.17 55.42 -15.66
C ASP A 953 -27.82 56.79 -16.27
N ALA A 954 -26.93 56.84 -17.27
CA ALA A 954 -26.66 58.05 -18.03
C ALA A 954 -27.94 58.58 -18.74
N LEU A 955 -28.80 57.69 -19.25
CA LEU A 955 -30.11 58.07 -19.81
C LEU A 955 -31.12 58.53 -18.74
N ALA A 956 -30.94 58.17 -17.46
CA ALA A 956 -31.85 58.57 -16.38
C ALA A 956 -31.77 60.07 -16.06
N GLY A 957 -30.65 60.74 -16.40
CA GLY A 957 -30.50 62.20 -16.30
C GLY A 957 -31.23 63.00 -17.39
N LEU A 958 -31.87 62.34 -18.35
CA LEU A 958 -32.69 62.98 -19.38
C LEU A 958 -34.11 63.24 -18.88
N THR A 959 -34.74 64.31 -19.35
CA THR A 959 -36.19 64.52 -19.12
C THR A 959 -37.00 63.38 -19.74
N PRO A 960 -38.25 63.11 -19.27
CA PRO A 960 -39.06 62.02 -19.82
C PRO A 960 -39.18 62.03 -21.35
N ARG A 961 -39.34 63.23 -21.93
CA ARG A 961 -39.44 63.42 -23.39
C ARG A 961 -38.11 63.24 -24.11
N GLU A 962 -37.01 63.68 -23.52
CA GLU A 962 -35.66 63.45 -24.08
C GLU A 962 -35.28 61.96 -24.01
N ARG A 963 -35.64 61.26 -22.93
CA ARG A 963 -35.43 59.82 -22.77
C ARG A 963 -36.22 59.02 -23.80
N GLU A 964 -37.48 59.37 -24.03
CA GLU A 964 -38.33 58.76 -25.06
C GLU A 964 -37.72 58.93 -26.47
N ILE A 965 -37.30 60.15 -26.82
CA ILE A 965 -36.63 60.44 -28.10
C ILE A 965 -35.29 59.70 -28.22
N ALA A 966 -34.50 59.63 -27.14
CA ALA A 966 -33.23 58.91 -27.12
C ALA A 966 -33.41 57.40 -27.34
N LEU A 967 -34.37 56.76 -26.68
CA LEU A 967 -34.66 55.33 -26.81
C LEU A 967 -35.12 54.97 -28.24
N VAL A 968 -35.99 55.79 -28.84
CA VAL A 968 -36.44 55.57 -30.23
C VAL A 968 -35.29 55.81 -31.22
N ALA A 969 -34.39 56.76 -30.94
CA ALA A 969 -33.20 57.00 -31.76
C ALA A 969 -32.16 55.87 -31.65
N VAL A 970 -32.01 55.24 -30.49
CA VAL A 970 -31.16 54.06 -30.30
C VAL A 970 -31.65 52.88 -31.15
N GLY A 971 -32.96 52.77 -31.37
CA GLY A 971 -33.58 51.80 -32.29
C GLY A 971 -33.32 52.03 -33.78
N GLY A 972 -32.41 52.95 -34.15
CA GLY A 972 -31.97 53.16 -35.54
C GLY A 972 -32.92 54.00 -36.42
N LYS A 973 -34.00 54.55 -35.85
CA LYS A 973 -34.97 55.36 -36.60
C LYS A 973 -34.41 56.72 -37.00
N THR A 974 -34.74 57.19 -38.20
CA THR A 974 -34.38 58.53 -38.69
C THR A 974 -35.16 59.62 -37.95
N SER A 975 -34.68 60.87 -37.96
CA SER A 975 -35.38 61.99 -37.28
C SER A 975 -36.81 62.17 -37.81
N ARG A 976 -37.07 61.86 -39.09
CA ARG A 976 -38.40 61.89 -39.70
C ARG A 976 -39.31 60.77 -39.20
N GLN A 977 -38.76 59.57 -39.00
CA GLN A 977 -39.50 58.43 -38.44
C GLN A 977 -39.79 58.62 -36.95
N ILE A 978 -38.82 59.11 -36.17
CA ILE A 978 -39.02 59.46 -34.75
C ILE A 978 -40.10 60.55 -34.62
N ALA A 979 -40.05 61.56 -35.50
CA ALA A 979 -41.04 62.63 -35.53
C ALA A 979 -42.45 62.10 -35.83
N TYR A 980 -42.57 61.16 -36.77
CA TYR A 980 -43.84 60.50 -37.07
C TYR A 980 -44.35 59.68 -35.87
N ASP A 981 -43.49 58.82 -35.30
CA ASP A 981 -43.85 57.91 -34.21
C ASP A 981 -44.26 58.66 -32.92
N LEU A 982 -43.58 59.77 -32.63
CA LEU A 982 -43.80 60.57 -31.42
C LEU A 982 -44.72 61.78 -31.66
N ARG A 983 -45.30 61.91 -32.86
CA ARG A 983 -46.15 63.05 -33.30
C ARG A 983 -45.51 64.42 -33.06
N LEU A 984 -44.25 64.58 -33.49
CA LEU A 984 -43.45 65.80 -33.41
C LEU A 984 -43.10 66.31 -34.82
N SER A 985 -42.57 67.54 -34.92
CA SER A 985 -41.90 67.99 -36.16
C SER A 985 -40.47 67.42 -36.25
N PRO A 986 -39.92 67.12 -37.44
CA PRO A 986 -38.53 66.70 -37.60
C PRO A 986 -37.51 67.68 -36.99
N ARG A 987 -37.77 69.00 -37.13
CA ARG A 987 -36.96 70.06 -36.51
C ARG A 987 -36.95 69.97 -34.97
N THR A 988 -38.08 69.60 -34.37
CA THR A 988 -38.21 69.41 -32.92
C THR A 988 -37.39 68.21 -32.45
N VAL A 989 -37.43 67.09 -33.19
CA VAL A 989 -36.62 65.89 -32.89
C VAL A 989 -35.13 66.19 -32.99
N ASP A 990 -34.69 66.88 -34.04
CA ASP A 990 -33.27 67.25 -34.20
C ASP A 990 -32.80 68.17 -33.05
N ALA A 991 -33.62 69.16 -32.67
CA ALA A 991 -33.31 70.03 -31.53
C ALA A 991 -33.24 69.29 -30.18
N HIS A 992 -34.08 68.26 -29.98
CA HIS A 992 -33.99 67.39 -28.81
C HIS A 992 -32.76 66.49 -28.86
N LEU A 993 -32.43 65.90 -30.01
CA LEU A 993 -31.23 65.08 -30.17
C LEU A 993 -29.95 65.88 -29.92
N THR A 994 -29.84 67.12 -30.41
CA THR A 994 -28.70 68.00 -30.08
C THR A 994 -28.59 68.27 -28.58
N ARG A 995 -29.73 68.44 -27.88
CA ARG A 995 -29.75 68.61 -26.41
C ARG A 995 -29.35 67.33 -25.68
N ILE A 996 -29.86 66.18 -26.11
CA ILE A 996 -29.53 64.85 -25.59
C ILE A 996 -28.03 64.58 -25.75
N TYR A 997 -27.48 64.82 -26.94
CA TYR A 997 -26.06 64.66 -27.25
C TYR A 997 -25.19 65.49 -26.31
N ARG A 998 -25.52 66.77 -26.12
CA ARG A 998 -24.81 67.65 -25.20
C ARG A 998 -24.94 67.21 -23.73
N LYS A 999 -26.13 66.81 -23.28
CA LYS A 999 -26.36 66.36 -21.89
C LYS A 999 -25.62 65.05 -21.57
N LEU A 1000 -25.47 64.18 -22.56
CA LEU A 1000 -24.81 62.88 -22.42
C LEU A 1000 -23.33 62.90 -22.84
N GLY A 1001 -22.80 64.05 -23.26
CA GLY A 1001 -21.41 64.17 -23.73
C GLY A 1001 -21.09 63.38 -25.01
N VAL A 1002 -22.09 63.03 -25.83
CA VAL A 1002 -21.91 62.27 -27.09
C VAL A 1002 -22.06 63.19 -28.30
N SER A 1003 -21.31 62.93 -29.37
CA SER A 1003 -21.26 63.81 -30.55
C SER A 1003 -22.15 63.37 -31.73
N SER A 1004 -22.75 62.19 -31.66
CA SER A 1004 -23.53 61.62 -32.77
C SER A 1004 -24.56 60.59 -32.30
N ARG A 1005 -25.51 60.24 -33.18
CA ARG A 1005 -26.47 59.15 -32.94
C ARG A 1005 -25.77 57.82 -32.72
N VAL A 1006 -24.68 57.57 -33.45
CA VAL A 1006 -23.85 56.37 -33.29
C VAL A 1006 -23.18 56.36 -31.91
N ALA A 1007 -22.69 57.51 -31.44
CA ALA A 1007 -22.13 57.64 -30.09
C ALA A 1007 -23.20 57.48 -29.00
N LEU A 1008 -24.45 57.90 -29.24
CA LEU A 1008 -25.59 57.64 -28.36
C LEU A 1008 -25.93 56.15 -28.29
N VAL A 1009 -26.01 55.45 -29.43
CA VAL A 1009 -26.21 53.99 -29.47
C VAL A 1009 -25.11 53.28 -28.70
N ARG A 1010 -23.85 53.67 -28.93
CA ARG A 1010 -22.70 53.13 -28.21
C ARG A 1010 -22.76 53.37 -26.71
N LEU A 1011 -23.13 54.56 -26.25
CA LEU A 1011 -23.28 54.87 -24.82
C LEU A 1011 -24.32 53.95 -24.16
N VAL A 1012 -25.45 53.70 -24.84
CA VAL A 1012 -26.56 52.89 -24.31
C VAL A 1012 -26.26 51.39 -24.35
N ASP A 1013 -25.49 50.93 -25.34
CA ASP A 1013 -25.00 49.55 -25.43
C ASP A 1013 -23.77 49.26 -24.52
N GLY A 1014 -23.32 50.24 -23.73
CA GLY A 1014 -22.16 50.13 -22.83
C GLY A 1014 -20.78 50.28 -23.51
N ASN A 1015 -20.74 50.80 -24.74
CA ASN A 1015 -19.57 51.02 -25.60
C ASN A 1015 -19.15 52.51 -25.72
N GLY A 1016 -19.37 53.32 -24.68
CA GLY A 1016 -19.01 54.74 -24.70
C GLY A 1016 -17.53 54.98 -25.09
N PRO A 1017 -17.19 56.13 -25.72
CA PRO A 1017 -15.80 56.44 -26.04
C PRO A 1017 -14.95 56.51 -24.75
N ARG A 1018 -13.73 55.96 -24.80
CA ARG A 1018 -12.69 56.24 -23.80
C ARG A 1018 -12.26 57.70 -23.87
#